data_AF-I6AQ98-F1
#
_entry.id   AF-I6AQ98-F1
#
_cell.length_a   1.000
_cell.length_b   1.000
_cell.length_c   1.000
_cell.angle_alpha   90.00
_cell.angle_beta   90.00
_cell.angle_gamma   90.00
#
_symmetry.space_group_name_H-M   'P 1'
#
loop_
_entity.id
_entity.type
_entity.pdbx_description
1 polymer ?
#
loop_
_entity_poly.entity_id
_entity_poly.type
_entity_poly.pdbx_seq_one_letter_code
_entity_poly.pdbx_strand_id
1 'polypeptide(L)'
;MIHTKPPASPATAFAILPALALLLIACFTAIVRAAAPTPADTLLIEPETFTALGPWQRTGDTIQSANMPAIAFAGFRVAQPGDYQVWTRSQDFPASQPGTRRFRIKIDETPLARESGAHGHEGWHWEHVGSARLDAGTHLLEIDDTARFYGRLEAILITRTGLDPNTQPRASLNRFHHDVIQPTRVAAVDDAAITPPAPDAIPLAELRNADIVIRFLPARAADGSPRIWRETVFLNSPASASPPPSVPVASVAAGVEPLLLLSRDPSVAPVSFSAWFPSWPTTAQTDWDLEGRRLRRPADARDPFAAGDRTSLPPVALRVIDASTVELTYRSASTSLGAAARWTLPAAGHIVRVETSLTVPADAFYSLAFGAGPASTRDNITAVQLPPLYQLRRLPDEPVLITSSFTPHPLALIETRSRGATDRASPVTTGVIADPAALTRAWPSRTNPTHGFSLVGPAGEPHPFVFSPVLGGDGSRIARSQTVRAAWHIVTAPLPWSDVMRESDTSLYQLEDYREPVSASLSVQALNIIDLIADDRASGWDPFLKGPANIESPDTVTHAAPLMYFSAARLTRDAGFYKKRALPTLEYLLSRPGAHFALTHEGNLYVTRATAKIDFKNVFFGSAIWQGVDALLGELNPWLRDYAADNGRPLRPRNNSAEPEWSGLLALYRQNPSPELLAKVRYEANSWIQRVQTLNATTTRGIQPFYNVSFYPYWWDLLDLYEITDDTRYRDAARQFAWQTVAGIWVTPPAAPPPATATLYPGGHITGSYYIWWLGNDRFRLGWPPRAGDRKHHEALVPVDLPVPEKTVPAWVVSPVGLGLEQPISWLTAAHQMSNIQLSSWAANLLRLSVATGDDYWRTFARNSIIGRGASYPGYYLSDFVDFMHDPDYPKKGPDLTSFYWHHVPVHLAMVVDYLVTDADTRTGGAIRFPYARQQGYVWFSNRIYGGQPGRVLDDNACWPWLDRRSFSVDTPKVDYLGARSRDKFHVVLLNQARGSATARIFIDPARTGITPGSTPRLRTTTDSADTGTPLAADADGRFTLPLERGGWAVLSFDARPDDVWPALPPLEARPVKITPTDTAWGEGRAFRIRSPYGTDSLYIALSGRPDGGKVTLLPDDDSTAPAQVIRYPYELSQADIPLSRDLRFRLRLERPGQPATETPLISLPGTK
;
A
#
# COMPACT_ATOMS: atom_id res chain seq x y z
N MET A 1 -65.90 -57.47 -31.67
CA MET A 1 -65.33 -56.50 -32.64
C MET A 1 -64.10 -55.89 -32.00
N ILE A 2 -62.99 -56.01 -32.71
CA ILE A 2 -61.75 -56.68 -32.29
C ILE A 2 -60.85 -55.75 -31.45
N HIS A 3 -60.26 -56.12 -30.32
CA HIS A 3 -60.66 -56.91 -29.14
C HIS A 3 -59.76 -56.39 -28.01
N THR A 4 -60.19 -55.41 -27.22
CA THR A 4 -60.60 -55.57 -25.81
C THR A 4 -60.08 -56.80 -25.05
N LYS A 5 -59.39 -56.50 -23.92
CA LYS A 5 -59.47 -57.18 -22.61
C LYS A 5 -58.84 -58.61 -22.50
N PRO A 6 -58.65 -59.20 -21.29
CA PRO A 6 -58.32 -58.67 -19.96
C PRO A 6 -57.41 -59.67 -19.14
N PRO A 7 -57.58 -59.99 -17.82
CA PRO A 7 -56.45 -60.22 -16.91
C PRO A 7 -56.45 -61.64 -16.27
N ALA A 8 -55.59 -61.83 -15.26
CA ALA A 8 -55.67 -62.78 -14.13
C ALA A 8 -55.14 -64.23 -14.28
N SER A 9 -53.98 -64.49 -13.62
CA SER A 9 -53.50 -65.69 -12.85
C SER A 9 -53.63 -67.11 -13.49
N PRO A 10 -53.19 -68.25 -12.90
CA PRO A 10 -52.33 -68.55 -11.75
C PRO A 10 -51.23 -69.64 -12.04
N ALA A 11 -50.54 -70.07 -10.97
CA ALA A 11 -49.65 -71.23 -10.84
C ALA A 11 -50.18 -72.53 -11.49
N THR A 12 -49.32 -73.41 -12.01
CA THR A 12 -48.77 -74.67 -11.44
C THR A 12 -48.04 -75.37 -12.62
N ALA A 13 -47.04 -76.25 -12.52
CA ALA A 13 -46.27 -76.93 -11.49
C ALA A 13 -45.09 -77.61 -12.22
N PHE A 14 -43.94 -77.83 -11.57
CA PHE A 14 -43.48 -79.17 -11.17
C PHE A 14 -42.05 -79.16 -10.58
N ALA A 15 -41.93 -79.85 -9.43
CA ALA A 15 -40.79 -80.57 -8.88
C ALA A 15 -39.44 -79.83 -8.79
N ILE A 16 -39.04 -79.29 -7.64
CA ILE A 16 -38.59 -80.00 -6.43
C ILE A 16 -37.54 -81.10 -6.76
N LEU A 17 -36.24 -80.85 -6.60
CA LEU A 17 -35.56 -81.03 -5.31
C LEU A 17 -34.10 -80.52 -5.35
N PRO A 18 -33.60 -79.96 -4.24
CA PRO A 18 -32.51 -78.99 -4.20
C PRO A 18 -31.28 -79.55 -3.46
N ALA A 19 -30.08 -79.42 -4.03
CA ALA A 19 -28.82 -79.51 -3.27
C ALA A 19 -27.58 -79.01 -4.03
N LEU A 20 -27.61 -78.83 -5.36
CA LEU A 20 -26.37 -78.59 -6.14
C LEU A 20 -26.29 -77.24 -6.86
N ALA A 21 -27.20 -76.29 -6.61
CA ALA A 21 -27.20 -74.99 -7.28
C ALA A 21 -26.43 -73.88 -6.51
N LEU A 22 -25.94 -74.18 -5.31
CA LEU A 22 -25.23 -73.21 -4.45
C LEU A 22 -23.70 -73.27 -4.55
N LEU A 23 -23.13 -74.12 -5.41
CA LEU A 23 -21.67 -74.28 -5.52
C LEU A 23 -21.06 -73.99 -6.91
N LEU A 24 -21.84 -73.61 -7.93
CA LEU A 24 -21.32 -73.43 -9.29
C LEU A 24 -21.69 -72.10 -10.00
N ILE A 25 -22.34 -71.17 -9.30
CA ILE A 25 -22.48 -69.75 -9.70
C ILE A 25 -21.90 -68.86 -8.59
N ALA A 26 -20.69 -69.20 -8.14
CA ALA A 26 -19.86 -68.39 -7.25
C ALA A 26 -18.44 -68.17 -7.83
N CYS A 27 -18.24 -68.51 -9.11
CA CYS A 27 -17.03 -68.24 -9.87
C CYS A 27 -17.42 -67.50 -11.14
N PHE A 28 -16.82 -66.34 -11.37
CA PHE A 28 -17.10 -65.35 -12.44
C PHE A 28 -18.18 -64.31 -12.15
N THR A 29 -17.88 -63.40 -11.21
CA THR A 29 -18.05 -61.93 -11.36
C THR A 29 -17.40 -61.22 -10.17
N ALA A 30 -16.08 -61.36 -10.01
CA ALA A 30 -15.29 -60.42 -9.23
C ALA A 30 -15.02 -59.20 -10.12
N ILE A 31 -16.01 -58.32 -10.29
CA ILE A 31 -15.72 -56.94 -10.69
C ILE A 31 -14.97 -56.36 -9.50
N VAL A 32 -13.66 -56.19 -9.64
CA VAL A 32 -12.84 -55.39 -8.73
C VAL A 32 -13.43 -53.98 -8.77
N ARG A 33 -14.33 -53.66 -7.83
CA ARG A 33 -14.66 -52.27 -7.51
C ARG A 33 -13.35 -51.62 -7.08
N ALA A 34 -12.80 -50.72 -7.90
CA ALA A 34 -11.72 -49.85 -7.45
C ALA A 34 -12.18 -49.21 -6.13
N ALA A 35 -11.40 -49.41 -5.07
CA ALA A 35 -11.71 -48.85 -3.77
C ALA A 35 -11.84 -47.32 -3.91
N ALA A 36 -12.89 -46.74 -3.31
CA ALA A 36 -13.05 -45.29 -3.31
C ALA A 36 -11.83 -44.65 -2.63
N PRO A 37 -11.26 -43.56 -3.18
CA PRO A 37 -10.08 -42.92 -2.61
C PRO A 37 -10.37 -42.43 -1.19
N THR A 38 -9.52 -42.86 -0.25
CA THR A 38 -9.55 -42.45 1.16
C THR A 38 -8.36 -41.54 1.46
N PRO A 39 -8.41 -40.70 2.52
CA PRO A 39 -7.25 -39.93 2.96
C PRO A 39 -6.02 -40.78 3.34
N ALA A 40 -6.19 -42.07 3.61
CA ALA A 40 -5.07 -42.98 3.90
C ALA A 40 -4.31 -43.41 2.63
N ASP A 41 -4.96 -43.34 1.46
CA ASP A 41 -4.44 -43.85 0.18
C ASP A 41 -4.30 -42.74 -0.89
N THR A 42 -4.66 -41.50 -0.55
CA THR A 42 -4.64 -40.33 -1.44
C THR A 42 -4.25 -39.10 -0.64
N LEU A 43 -3.17 -38.44 -1.06
CA LEU A 43 -2.58 -37.27 -0.44
C LEU A 43 -2.59 -36.12 -1.44
N LEU A 44 -3.10 -34.96 -1.03
CA LEU A 44 -3.02 -33.71 -1.77
C LEU A 44 -2.07 -32.78 -1.00
N ILE A 45 -0.93 -32.47 -1.62
CA ILE A 45 0.12 -31.61 -1.06
C ILE A 45 0.11 -30.26 -1.78
N GLU A 46 0.13 -29.19 -1.01
CA GLU A 46 0.09 -27.80 -1.47
C GLU A 46 1.48 -27.17 -1.28
N PRO A 47 2.27 -26.99 -2.36
CA PRO A 47 3.69 -26.62 -2.29
C PRO A 47 3.95 -25.20 -1.78
N GLU A 48 2.96 -24.31 -1.84
CA GLU A 48 3.00 -22.99 -1.22
C GLU A 48 3.10 -23.07 0.32
N THR A 49 2.84 -24.23 0.92
CA THR A 49 3.05 -24.43 2.36
C THR A 49 4.51 -24.70 2.73
N PHE A 50 5.41 -24.97 1.76
CA PHE A 50 6.79 -25.36 2.06
C PHE A 50 7.57 -24.17 2.64
N THR A 51 8.46 -24.43 3.58
CA THR A 51 9.40 -23.43 4.13
C THR A 51 10.72 -23.40 3.37
N ALA A 52 11.23 -24.55 2.93
CA ALA A 52 12.39 -24.65 2.05
C ALA A 52 11.95 -24.52 0.59
N LEU A 53 11.83 -23.28 0.16
CA LEU A 53 11.43 -22.93 -1.22
C LEU A 53 12.64 -22.65 -2.10
N GLY A 54 13.81 -22.32 -1.54
CA GLY A 54 14.90 -21.76 -2.31
C GLY A 54 14.40 -20.62 -3.22
N PRO A 55 14.90 -20.49 -4.46
CA PRO A 55 14.45 -19.45 -5.40
C PRO A 55 13.01 -19.55 -5.91
N TRP A 56 12.19 -20.50 -5.41
CA TRP A 56 10.74 -20.45 -5.60
C TRP A 56 10.12 -19.36 -4.72
N GLN A 57 9.03 -18.76 -5.20
CA GLN A 57 8.28 -17.74 -4.47
C GLN A 57 6.80 -18.08 -4.45
N ARG A 58 6.14 -17.79 -3.32
CA ARG A 58 4.69 -17.93 -3.20
C ARG A 58 3.98 -16.87 -4.04
N THR A 59 2.98 -17.29 -4.79
CA THR A 59 2.13 -16.46 -5.63
C THR A 59 0.66 -16.81 -5.38
N GLY A 60 0.11 -16.33 -4.26
CA GLY A 60 -1.19 -16.80 -3.77
C GLY A 60 -1.07 -18.25 -3.30
N ASP A 61 -1.99 -19.10 -3.76
CA ASP A 61 -2.07 -20.54 -3.43
C ASP A 61 -1.18 -21.39 -4.37
N THR A 62 -0.06 -20.83 -4.81
CA THR A 62 0.84 -21.46 -5.80
C THR A 62 2.28 -21.06 -5.52
N ILE A 63 3.22 -21.78 -6.13
CA ILE A 63 4.62 -21.35 -6.20
C ILE A 63 5.05 -21.11 -7.65
N GLN A 64 5.91 -20.11 -7.82
CA GLN A 64 6.57 -19.81 -9.10
C GLN A 64 8.09 -19.81 -8.91
N SER A 65 8.84 -20.46 -9.80
CA SER A 65 10.29 -20.41 -9.78
C SER A 65 10.84 -19.09 -10.34
N ALA A 66 12.11 -18.83 -10.05
CA ALA A 66 12.88 -17.77 -10.71
C ALA A 66 13.59 -18.29 -11.97
N ASN A 67 14.16 -17.39 -12.78
CA ASN A 67 14.97 -17.76 -13.95
C ASN A 67 16.40 -18.17 -13.54
N MET A 68 16.51 -19.15 -12.63
CA MET A 68 17.77 -19.67 -12.08
C MET A 68 17.54 -21.06 -11.45
N PRO A 69 18.58 -21.86 -11.15
CA PRO A 69 18.41 -23.16 -10.50
C PRO A 69 17.59 -23.01 -9.21
N ALA A 70 16.50 -23.77 -9.08
CA ALA A 70 15.58 -23.65 -7.95
C ALA A 70 15.08 -25.02 -7.49
N ILE A 71 15.31 -25.35 -6.23
CA ILE A 71 14.80 -26.58 -5.61
C ILE A 71 13.95 -26.19 -4.40
N ALA A 72 12.68 -26.59 -4.41
CA ALA A 72 11.82 -26.54 -3.24
C ALA A 72 11.61 -27.96 -2.71
N PHE A 73 11.53 -28.16 -1.39
CA PHE A 73 11.35 -29.50 -0.83
C PHE A 73 10.69 -29.51 0.55
N ALA A 74 10.03 -30.62 0.85
CA ALA A 74 9.44 -30.90 2.15
C ALA A 74 9.33 -32.42 2.37
N GLY A 75 9.09 -32.83 3.61
CA GLY A 75 8.71 -34.22 3.90
C GLY A 75 7.21 -34.42 3.81
N PHE A 76 6.78 -35.65 3.53
CA PHE A 76 5.39 -36.06 3.65
C PHE A 76 5.30 -37.47 4.22
N ARG A 77 4.25 -37.73 5.01
CA ARG A 77 4.04 -39.05 5.62
C ARG A 77 3.11 -39.93 4.79
N VAL A 78 3.52 -41.16 4.56
CA VAL A 78 2.72 -42.22 3.93
C VAL A 78 2.29 -43.20 5.02
N ALA A 79 0.98 -43.44 5.14
CA ALA A 79 0.43 -44.34 6.15
C ALA A 79 0.46 -45.82 5.74
N GLN A 80 0.31 -46.09 4.44
CA GLN A 80 0.21 -47.44 3.89
C GLN A 80 1.25 -47.64 2.79
N PRO A 81 2.07 -48.69 2.86
CA PRO A 81 3.04 -48.97 1.80
C PRO A 81 2.31 -49.36 0.51
N GLY A 82 2.87 -49.02 -0.65
CA GLY A 82 2.32 -49.40 -1.95
C GLY A 82 2.83 -48.57 -3.12
N ASP A 83 2.29 -48.86 -4.30
CA ASP A 83 2.58 -48.11 -5.53
C ASP A 83 1.64 -46.91 -5.66
N TYR A 84 2.18 -45.70 -5.58
CA TYR A 84 1.45 -44.45 -5.71
C TYR A 84 1.66 -43.83 -7.09
N GLN A 85 0.56 -43.41 -7.72
CA GLN A 85 0.55 -42.54 -8.88
C GLN A 85 0.71 -41.09 -8.43
N VAL A 86 1.55 -40.32 -9.12
CA VAL A 86 1.85 -38.93 -8.79
C VAL A 86 1.37 -38.03 -9.92
N TRP A 87 0.60 -37.02 -9.57
CA TRP A 87 0.11 -35.98 -10.46
C TRP A 87 0.53 -34.61 -9.96
N THR A 88 0.75 -33.68 -10.87
CA THR A 88 1.04 -32.27 -10.56
C THR A 88 0.07 -31.37 -11.28
N ARG A 89 -0.46 -30.35 -10.58
CA ARG A 89 -1.25 -29.29 -11.21
C ARG A 89 -0.33 -28.11 -11.54
N SER A 90 0.02 -27.96 -12.81
CA SER A 90 0.95 -26.94 -13.30
C SER A 90 0.24 -25.99 -14.27
N GLN A 91 0.91 -24.91 -14.66
CA GLN A 91 0.38 -23.93 -15.61
C GLN A 91 1.20 -23.88 -16.90
N ASP A 92 0.52 -23.97 -18.06
CA ASP A 92 1.10 -23.79 -19.39
C ASP A 92 0.30 -22.75 -20.21
N PHE A 93 0.95 -22.22 -21.25
CA PHE A 93 0.40 -21.20 -22.16
C PHE A 93 0.63 -21.62 -23.61
N PRO A 94 -0.29 -22.41 -24.20
CA PRO A 94 -0.17 -22.93 -25.56
C PRO A 94 0.10 -21.85 -26.63
N ALA A 95 -0.43 -20.63 -26.42
CA ALA A 95 -0.26 -19.51 -27.34
C ALA A 95 0.99 -18.65 -27.08
N SER A 96 1.70 -18.84 -25.96
CA SER A 96 2.80 -17.96 -25.54
C SER A 96 3.94 -18.74 -24.86
N GLN A 97 4.90 -19.17 -25.67
CA GLN A 97 6.06 -19.98 -25.27
C GLN A 97 5.61 -21.32 -24.64
N PRO A 98 4.94 -22.19 -25.42
CA PRO A 98 4.35 -23.43 -24.93
C PRO A 98 5.41 -24.39 -24.38
N GLY A 99 5.11 -25.06 -23.25
CA GLY A 99 5.95 -26.12 -22.69
C GLY A 99 7.35 -25.69 -22.22
N THR A 100 7.54 -24.40 -21.97
CA THR A 100 8.83 -23.84 -21.54
C THR A 100 9.02 -23.81 -20.02
N ARG A 101 7.94 -23.89 -19.23
CA ARG A 101 7.91 -23.67 -17.77
C ARG A 101 8.07 -24.97 -16.98
N ARG A 102 9.06 -25.79 -17.36
CA ARG A 102 9.16 -27.18 -16.92
C ARG A 102 9.87 -27.35 -15.59
N PHE A 103 9.39 -28.30 -14.79
CA PHE A 103 10.01 -28.73 -13.54
C PHE A 103 9.82 -30.23 -13.32
N ARG A 104 10.61 -30.81 -12.43
CA ARG A 104 10.59 -32.25 -12.13
C ARG A 104 10.37 -32.54 -10.66
N ILE A 105 9.47 -33.47 -10.38
CA ILE A 105 9.27 -34.02 -9.05
C ILE A 105 10.29 -35.13 -8.77
N LYS A 106 10.88 -35.14 -7.59
CA LYS A 106 11.66 -36.26 -7.05
C LYS A 106 11.04 -36.74 -5.74
N ILE A 107 10.99 -38.05 -5.54
CA ILE A 107 10.63 -38.65 -4.25
C ILE A 107 11.82 -39.47 -3.78
N ASP A 108 12.28 -39.22 -2.55
CA ASP A 108 13.51 -39.79 -1.99
C ASP A 108 14.68 -39.73 -2.97
N GLU A 109 14.93 -38.53 -3.49
CA GLU A 109 16.04 -38.22 -4.41
C GLU A 109 15.92 -38.90 -5.79
N THR A 110 14.89 -39.71 -6.00
CA THR A 110 14.62 -40.40 -7.26
C THR A 110 13.70 -39.56 -8.14
N PRO A 111 14.15 -39.10 -9.33
CA PRO A 111 13.30 -38.34 -10.24
C PRO A 111 12.15 -39.18 -10.80
N LEU A 112 10.95 -38.59 -10.86
CA LEU A 112 9.83 -39.19 -11.56
C LEU A 112 10.02 -39.14 -13.08
N ALA A 113 9.29 -40.03 -13.77
CA ALA A 113 9.50 -40.34 -15.19
C ALA A 113 9.30 -39.14 -16.13
N ARG A 114 8.43 -38.19 -15.78
CA ARG A 114 8.08 -37.04 -16.63
C ARG A 114 8.27 -35.72 -15.88
N GLU A 115 8.53 -34.67 -16.66
CA GLU A 115 8.45 -33.28 -16.17
C GLU A 115 7.00 -32.80 -16.25
N SER A 116 6.69 -31.81 -15.43
CA SER A 116 5.45 -31.03 -15.49
C SER A 116 5.65 -29.74 -16.28
N GLY A 117 4.58 -29.02 -16.58
CA GLY A 117 4.59 -27.69 -17.19
C GLY A 117 4.69 -27.71 -18.72
N ALA A 118 4.33 -28.82 -19.35
CA ALA A 118 4.37 -28.99 -20.80
C ALA A 118 3.13 -29.70 -21.38
N HIS A 119 1.99 -29.55 -20.72
CA HIS A 119 0.75 -30.23 -21.07
C HIS A 119 0.00 -29.63 -22.26
N GLY A 120 0.29 -28.40 -22.68
CA GLY A 120 -0.36 -27.79 -23.85
C GLY A 120 -1.84 -27.42 -23.66
N HIS A 121 -2.29 -27.25 -22.41
CA HIS A 121 -3.61 -26.68 -22.08
C HIS A 121 -3.44 -25.24 -21.58
N GLU A 122 -4.38 -24.35 -21.89
CA GLU A 122 -4.35 -22.97 -21.39
C GLU A 122 -4.62 -22.97 -19.88
N GLY A 123 -3.70 -22.41 -19.09
CA GLY A 123 -3.86 -22.28 -17.65
C GLY A 123 -3.51 -23.56 -16.88
N TRP A 124 -4.23 -23.81 -15.77
CA TRP A 124 -3.89 -24.86 -14.80
C TRP A 124 -4.47 -26.23 -15.17
N HIS A 125 -3.62 -27.25 -15.32
CA HIS A 125 -4.02 -28.61 -15.66
C HIS A 125 -3.26 -29.67 -14.84
N TRP A 126 -3.86 -30.84 -14.59
CA TRP A 126 -3.16 -31.95 -13.93
C TRP A 126 -2.41 -32.85 -14.92
N GLU A 127 -1.14 -33.09 -14.65
CA GLU A 127 -0.26 -33.98 -15.42
C GLU A 127 0.09 -35.20 -14.59
N HIS A 128 -0.04 -36.40 -15.16
CA HIS A 128 0.50 -37.62 -14.58
C HIS A 128 2.00 -37.67 -14.84
N VAL A 129 2.80 -37.55 -13.77
CA VAL A 129 4.25 -37.39 -13.86
C VAL A 129 5.02 -38.69 -13.62
N GLY A 130 4.35 -39.72 -13.08
CA GLY A 130 4.90 -41.05 -12.89
C GLY A 130 4.30 -41.77 -11.69
N SER A 131 4.97 -42.83 -11.25
CA SER A 131 4.62 -43.58 -10.05
C SER A 131 5.84 -43.80 -9.16
N ALA A 132 5.63 -43.91 -7.85
CA ALA A 132 6.66 -44.24 -6.88
C ALA A 132 6.15 -45.33 -5.93
N ARG A 133 7.00 -46.31 -5.63
CA ARG A 133 6.73 -47.30 -4.59
C ARG A 133 7.20 -46.73 -3.25
N LEU A 134 6.27 -46.53 -2.33
CA LEU A 134 6.51 -45.88 -1.05
C LEU A 134 6.24 -46.88 0.09
N ASP A 135 7.09 -46.85 1.11
CA ASP A 135 6.86 -47.58 2.35
C ASP A 135 5.97 -46.76 3.31
N ALA A 136 5.56 -47.33 4.43
CA ALA A 136 4.95 -46.52 5.49
C ALA A 136 6.04 -45.72 6.21
N GLY A 137 5.88 -44.41 6.32
CA GLY A 137 6.88 -43.54 6.94
C GLY A 137 6.97 -42.17 6.30
N THR A 138 8.05 -41.45 6.63
CA THR A 138 8.34 -40.11 6.11
C THR A 138 9.19 -40.22 4.84
N HIS A 139 8.75 -39.56 3.78
CA HIS A 139 9.41 -39.49 2.48
C HIS A 139 9.77 -38.05 2.13
N LEU A 140 10.88 -37.87 1.41
CA LEU A 140 11.28 -36.56 0.89
C LEU A 140 10.60 -36.28 -0.46
N LEU A 141 10.01 -35.11 -0.61
CA LEU A 141 9.47 -34.59 -1.87
C LEU A 141 10.27 -33.37 -2.31
N GLU A 142 10.76 -33.37 -3.55
CA GLU A 142 11.54 -32.27 -4.14
C GLU A 142 10.93 -31.81 -5.47
N ILE A 143 11.02 -30.50 -5.72
CA ILE A 143 10.54 -29.82 -6.92
C ILE A 143 11.72 -29.08 -7.53
N ASP A 144 12.26 -29.61 -8.63
CA ASP A 144 13.45 -29.13 -9.31
C ASP A 144 13.07 -28.36 -10.57
N ASP A 145 13.37 -27.06 -10.65
CA ASP A 145 13.17 -26.26 -11.87
C ASP A 145 14.21 -26.62 -12.93
N THR A 146 13.83 -27.54 -13.82
CA THR A 146 14.71 -28.07 -14.86
C THR A 146 14.83 -27.11 -16.05
N ALA A 147 13.84 -26.26 -16.30
CA ALA A 147 13.88 -25.29 -17.40
C ALA A 147 14.51 -23.96 -17.00
N ARG A 148 14.54 -23.63 -15.70
CA ARG A 148 14.93 -22.32 -15.17
C ARG A 148 14.10 -21.21 -15.80
N PHE A 149 12.80 -21.46 -16.00
CA PHE A 149 11.96 -20.56 -16.78
C PHE A 149 10.58 -20.42 -16.17
N TYR A 150 10.52 -19.91 -14.93
CA TYR A 150 9.27 -19.53 -14.26
C TYR A 150 8.24 -20.68 -14.21
N GLY A 151 8.69 -21.88 -13.81
CA GLY A 151 7.82 -23.02 -13.52
C GLY A 151 6.75 -22.64 -12.51
N ARG A 152 5.55 -23.20 -12.66
CA ARG A 152 4.38 -22.89 -11.82
C ARG A 152 3.69 -24.15 -11.35
N LEU A 153 3.49 -24.26 -10.05
CA LEU A 153 2.89 -25.42 -9.42
C LEU A 153 1.88 -24.98 -8.35
N GLU A 154 0.70 -25.58 -8.42
CA GLU A 154 -0.39 -25.35 -7.46
C GLU A 154 -0.58 -26.53 -6.50
N ALA A 155 -0.44 -27.77 -6.97
CA ALA A 155 -0.73 -28.93 -6.13
C ALA A 155 -0.06 -30.20 -6.64
N ILE A 156 0.21 -31.12 -5.73
CA ILE A 156 0.73 -32.46 -6.01
C ILE A 156 -0.26 -33.48 -5.42
N LEU A 157 -0.78 -34.39 -6.25
CA LEU A 157 -1.67 -35.46 -5.82
C LEU A 157 -0.92 -36.79 -5.90
N ILE A 158 -0.83 -37.50 -4.77
CA ILE A 158 -0.16 -38.80 -4.63
C ILE A 158 -1.22 -39.82 -4.23
N THR A 159 -1.56 -40.78 -5.10
CA THR A 159 -2.69 -41.71 -4.86
C THR A 159 -2.40 -43.15 -5.27
N ARG A 160 -2.85 -44.12 -4.47
CA ARG A 160 -2.82 -45.56 -4.80
C ARG A 160 -4.02 -46.01 -5.64
N THR A 161 -4.98 -45.12 -5.88
CA THR A 161 -6.22 -45.44 -6.59
C THR A 161 -6.14 -45.07 -8.07
N GLY A 162 -7.10 -45.54 -8.86
CA GLY A 162 -7.27 -45.10 -10.25
C GLY A 162 -7.90 -43.70 -10.40
N LEU A 163 -7.76 -42.83 -9.40
CA LEU A 163 -8.32 -41.47 -9.42
C LEU A 163 -7.58 -40.60 -10.44
N ASP A 164 -8.30 -40.16 -11.48
CA ASP A 164 -7.85 -39.10 -12.38
C ASP A 164 -8.36 -37.74 -11.86
N PRO A 165 -7.46 -36.83 -11.40
CA PRO A 165 -7.87 -35.55 -10.85
C PRO A 165 -8.53 -34.60 -11.85
N ASN A 166 -8.39 -34.82 -13.17
CA ASN A 166 -9.06 -34.00 -14.19
C ASN A 166 -10.56 -34.31 -14.31
N THR A 167 -11.04 -35.41 -13.72
CA THR A 167 -12.45 -35.82 -13.80
C THR A 167 -13.37 -35.18 -12.75
N GLN A 168 -12.81 -34.40 -11.83
CA GLN A 168 -13.56 -33.76 -10.75
C GLN A 168 -13.06 -32.33 -10.46
N PRO A 169 -13.90 -31.45 -9.88
CA PRO A 169 -13.48 -30.09 -9.55
C PRO A 169 -12.30 -30.08 -8.56
N ARG A 170 -11.31 -29.21 -8.78
CA ARG A 170 -10.12 -29.06 -7.91
C ARG A 170 -10.47 -28.93 -6.43
N ALA A 171 -11.49 -28.13 -6.08
CA ALA A 171 -11.90 -27.91 -4.69
C ALA A 171 -12.37 -29.20 -4.00
N SER A 172 -12.89 -30.18 -4.75
CA SER A 172 -13.32 -31.45 -4.17
C SER A 172 -12.15 -32.31 -3.68
N LEU A 173 -10.94 -32.09 -4.20
CA LEU A 173 -9.72 -32.79 -3.78
C LEU A 173 -9.21 -32.32 -2.41
N ASN A 174 -9.65 -31.17 -1.89
CA ASN A 174 -9.19 -30.61 -0.61
C ASN A 174 -9.48 -31.54 0.59
N ARG A 175 -10.43 -32.48 0.45
CA ARG A 175 -10.67 -33.52 1.46
C ARG A 175 -9.49 -34.49 1.66
N PHE A 176 -8.53 -34.48 0.74
CA PHE A 176 -7.29 -35.27 0.78
C PHE A 176 -6.08 -34.41 1.18
N HIS A 177 -6.28 -33.16 1.62
CA HIS A 177 -5.20 -32.29 2.05
C HIS A 177 -4.31 -32.97 3.08
N HIS A 178 -3.00 -32.88 2.86
CA HIS A 178 -1.99 -33.52 3.69
C HIS A 178 -0.93 -32.50 4.10
N ASP A 179 -0.77 -32.32 5.41
CA ASP A 179 0.25 -31.44 5.97
C ASP A 179 1.65 -32.00 5.69
N VAL A 180 2.54 -31.13 5.24
CA VAL A 180 3.94 -31.47 5.03
C VAL A 180 4.75 -31.35 6.31
N ILE A 181 5.83 -32.13 6.38
CA ILE A 181 6.84 -32.05 7.41
C ILE A 181 7.91 -31.07 6.93
N GLN A 182 8.05 -29.96 7.64
CA GLN A 182 8.98 -28.89 7.26
C GLN A 182 10.41 -29.30 7.60
N PRO A 183 11.36 -29.26 6.65
CA PRO A 183 12.77 -29.45 6.96
C PRO A 183 13.27 -28.26 7.78
N THR A 184 14.23 -28.50 8.67
CA THR A 184 14.87 -27.44 9.46
C THR A 184 16.30 -27.24 9.00
N ARG A 185 16.71 -25.99 8.83
CA ARG A 185 18.09 -25.68 8.44
C ARG A 185 19.04 -26.05 9.57
N VAL A 186 20.17 -26.65 9.22
CA VAL A 186 21.22 -27.02 10.16
C VAL A 186 22.28 -25.93 10.14
N ALA A 187 22.61 -25.40 11.32
CA ALA A 187 23.73 -24.48 11.46
C ALA A 187 25.03 -25.16 10.99
N ALA A 188 25.77 -24.52 10.08
CA ALA A 188 27.16 -24.87 9.85
C ALA A 188 27.93 -24.62 11.16
N VAL A 189 28.44 -25.70 11.76
CA VAL A 189 29.05 -25.72 13.10
C VAL A 189 30.40 -24.99 13.04
N ASP A 190 30.40 -23.68 13.31
CA ASP A 190 31.64 -22.89 13.40
C ASP A 190 31.89 -22.26 14.77
N ASP A 191 30.92 -22.28 15.70
CA ASP A 191 31.12 -21.77 17.06
C ASP A 191 30.91 -22.88 18.10
N ALA A 192 31.96 -23.14 18.87
CA ALA A 192 31.91 -24.02 20.03
C ALA A 192 30.85 -23.52 21.02
N ALA A 193 30.11 -24.45 21.66
CA ALA A 193 29.10 -24.10 22.65
C ALA A 193 29.67 -23.12 23.70
N ILE A 194 28.96 -22.02 23.95
CA ILE A 194 29.39 -21.00 24.89
C ILE A 194 28.80 -21.31 26.26
N THR A 195 29.66 -21.32 27.29
CA THR A 195 29.19 -21.38 28.68
C THR A 195 28.85 -19.95 29.13
N PRO A 196 27.60 -19.68 29.58
CA PRO A 196 27.24 -18.39 30.13
C PRO A 196 28.14 -18.01 31.32
N PRO A 197 28.43 -16.72 31.54
CA PRO A 197 29.12 -16.26 32.74
C PRO A 197 28.36 -16.67 34.01
N ALA A 198 29.10 -16.86 35.11
CA ALA A 198 28.49 -17.06 36.42
C ALA A 198 27.66 -15.82 36.82
N PRO A 199 26.56 -15.97 37.59
CA PRO A 199 25.70 -14.84 37.99
C PRO A 199 26.43 -13.72 38.75
N ASP A 200 27.54 -14.05 39.42
CA ASP A 200 28.41 -13.16 40.19
C ASP A 200 29.71 -12.78 39.45
N ALA A 201 29.80 -13.09 38.15
CA ALA A 201 30.97 -12.75 37.34
C ALA A 201 31.21 -11.23 37.31
N ILE A 202 32.45 -10.83 37.59
CA ILE A 202 32.87 -9.42 37.55
C ILE A 202 32.99 -8.98 36.07
N PRO A 203 32.30 -7.90 35.65
CA PRO A 203 32.46 -7.35 34.31
C PRO A 203 33.92 -6.95 34.00
N LEU A 204 34.40 -7.28 32.81
CA LEU A 204 35.65 -6.78 32.24
C LEU A 204 35.59 -5.27 31.99
N ALA A 205 34.41 -4.78 31.64
CA ALA A 205 34.10 -3.35 31.50
C ALA A 205 32.59 -3.12 31.63
N GLU A 206 32.22 -1.90 32.04
CA GLU A 206 30.86 -1.39 31.99
C GLU A 206 30.84 -0.05 31.26
N LEU A 207 29.90 0.13 30.34
CA LEU A 207 29.52 1.44 29.79
C LEU A 207 28.18 1.84 30.38
N ARG A 208 28.02 3.09 30.81
CA ARG A 208 26.81 3.57 31.47
C ARG A 208 26.35 4.90 30.89
N ASN A 209 25.05 5.02 30.66
CA ASN A 209 24.39 6.29 30.37
C ASN A 209 23.14 6.46 31.26
N ALA A 210 22.24 7.39 30.90
CA ALA A 210 21.02 7.65 31.67
C ALA A 210 20.01 6.49 31.68
N ASP A 211 20.00 5.64 30.65
CA ASP A 211 18.94 4.66 30.39
C ASP A 211 19.42 3.21 30.56
N ILE A 212 20.69 2.93 30.26
CA ILE A 212 21.25 1.58 30.27
C ILE A 212 22.67 1.50 30.85
N VAL A 213 23.03 0.27 31.26
CA VAL A 213 24.41 -0.16 31.48
C VAL A 213 24.70 -1.34 30.56
N ILE A 214 25.79 -1.28 29.81
CA ILE A 214 26.30 -2.39 29.01
C ILE A 214 27.45 -3.03 29.76
N ARG A 215 27.31 -4.29 30.09
CA ARG A 215 28.33 -5.11 30.75
C ARG A 215 28.99 -6.03 29.74
N PHE A 216 30.32 -6.05 29.78
CA PHE A 216 31.14 -7.02 29.05
C PHE A 216 31.70 -8.01 30.06
N LEU A 217 31.23 -9.25 30.03
CA LEU A 217 31.56 -10.30 31.00
C LEU A 217 32.52 -11.33 30.37
N PRO A 218 33.44 -11.92 31.16
CA PRO A 218 34.26 -13.01 30.67
C PRO A 218 33.42 -14.27 30.47
N ALA A 219 33.55 -14.90 29.31
CA ALA A 219 32.95 -16.20 29.00
C ALA A 219 34.00 -17.14 28.38
N ARG A 220 33.62 -18.41 28.21
CA ARG A 220 34.47 -19.41 27.55
C ARG A 220 33.66 -20.22 26.54
N ALA A 221 34.32 -20.52 25.44
CA ALA A 221 33.87 -21.55 24.52
C ALA A 221 34.11 -22.95 25.11
N ALA A 222 33.48 -23.97 24.53
CA ALA A 222 33.60 -25.37 24.99
C ALA A 222 35.06 -25.90 24.95
N ASP A 223 35.90 -25.34 24.08
CA ASP A 223 37.34 -25.64 24.00
C ASP A 223 38.19 -24.89 25.05
N GLY A 224 37.56 -24.10 25.92
CA GLY A 224 38.19 -23.29 26.96
C GLY A 224 38.71 -21.93 26.52
N SER A 225 38.66 -21.62 25.21
CA SER A 225 39.15 -20.35 24.67
C SER A 225 38.31 -19.16 25.16
N PRO A 226 38.94 -17.99 25.41
CA PRO A 226 38.24 -16.83 25.98
C PRO A 226 37.20 -16.27 25.01
N ARG A 227 36.08 -15.81 25.57
CA ARG A 227 35.00 -15.13 24.88
C ARG A 227 34.53 -13.93 25.69
N ILE A 228 33.88 -12.98 25.03
CA ILE A 228 33.26 -11.83 25.66
C ILE A 228 31.76 -11.93 25.51
N TRP A 229 31.07 -11.91 26.64
CA TRP A 229 29.62 -11.97 26.73
C TRP A 229 29.06 -10.58 27.02
N ARG A 230 28.03 -10.16 26.29
CA ARG A 230 27.36 -8.88 26.53
C ARG A 230 26.05 -9.06 27.30
N GLU A 231 25.83 -8.22 28.29
CA GLU A 231 24.55 -8.01 28.95
C GLU A 231 24.19 -6.51 28.90
N THR A 232 22.92 -6.20 28.61
CA THR A 232 22.38 -4.84 28.78
C THR A 232 21.46 -4.82 30.00
N VAL A 233 21.74 -3.96 30.96
CA VAL A 233 20.92 -3.69 32.14
C VAL A 233 20.15 -2.40 31.91
N PHE A 234 18.86 -2.39 32.22
CA PHE A 234 17.99 -1.23 32.05
C PHE A 234 17.86 -0.47 33.36
N LEU A 235 18.18 0.83 33.34
CA LEU A 235 18.21 1.67 34.54
C LEU A 235 16.85 2.32 34.82
N ASN A 236 16.11 2.65 33.77
CA ASN A 236 14.77 3.20 33.84
C ASN A 236 13.84 2.40 32.92
N SER A 237 12.73 1.88 33.43
CA SER A 237 11.63 1.46 32.55
C SER A 237 10.84 2.71 32.20
N PRO A 238 10.74 3.11 30.92
CA PRO A 238 10.04 4.33 30.57
C PRO A 238 8.56 4.23 30.93
N ALA A 239 8.07 5.21 31.70
CA ALA A 239 6.65 5.37 32.02
C ALA A 239 5.78 5.67 30.78
N SER A 240 6.40 5.94 29.63
CA SER A 240 5.74 6.27 28.35
C SER A 240 5.40 5.06 27.47
N ALA A 241 5.83 3.85 27.83
CA ALA A 241 5.41 2.65 27.12
C ALA A 241 3.88 2.53 27.18
N SER A 242 3.24 2.44 26.02
CA SER A 242 1.78 2.29 25.93
C SER A 242 1.43 1.07 25.09
N PRO A 243 0.92 -0.02 25.71
CA PRO A 243 0.56 -0.12 27.13
C PRO A 243 1.77 -0.20 28.09
N PRO A 244 1.62 0.20 29.37
CA PRO A 244 2.69 0.13 30.36
C PRO A 244 3.11 -1.32 30.63
N PRO A 245 4.40 -1.57 30.95
CA PRO A 245 4.91 -2.91 31.21
C PRO A 245 4.25 -3.54 32.43
N SER A 246 3.94 -4.83 32.34
CA SER A 246 3.34 -5.65 33.42
C SER A 246 4.38 -6.17 34.41
N VAL A 247 5.62 -6.43 33.95
CA VAL A 247 6.78 -6.83 34.75
C VAL A 247 8.01 -6.11 34.18
N PRO A 248 8.78 -5.34 34.98
CA PRO A 248 9.98 -4.67 34.49
C PRO A 248 11.01 -5.70 34.00
N VAL A 249 11.53 -5.51 32.80
CA VAL A 249 12.71 -6.26 32.35
C VAL A 249 13.93 -5.56 32.94
N ALA A 250 14.70 -6.27 33.78
CA ALA A 250 15.86 -5.69 34.46
C ALA A 250 17.13 -5.75 33.59
N SER A 251 17.31 -6.83 32.83
CA SER A 251 18.43 -6.97 31.89
C SER A 251 18.10 -7.94 30.75
N VAL A 252 18.88 -7.87 29.68
CA VAL A 252 18.89 -8.80 28.55
C VAL A 252 20.32 -9.25 28.31
N ALA A 253 20.55 -10.56 28.42
CA ALA A 253 21.81 -11.17 28.03
C ALA A 253 21.83 -11.37 26.51
N ALA A 254 22.72 -10.62 25.83
CA ALA A 254 22.91 -10.72 24.39
C ALA A 254 23.74 -11.94 23.98
N GLY A 255 24.58 -12.44 24.89
CA GLY A 255 25.46 -13.57 24.61
C GLY A 255 26.79 -13.13 23.98
N VAL A 256 27.37 -14.02 23.19
CA VAL A 256 28.56 -13.76 22.38
C VAL A 256 28.09 -13.37 20.98
N GLU A 257 28.15 -12.08 20.67
CA GLU A 257 27.64 -11.57 19.39
C GLU A 257 28.61 -11.83 18.24
N PRO A 258 28.15 -12.45 17.14
CA PRO A 258 29.01 -12.86 16.03
C PRO A 258 29.41 -11.67 15.15
N LEU A 259 30.70 -11.58 14.85
CA LEU A 259 31.21 -10.83 13.70
C LEU A 259 31.67 -11.82 12.64
N LEU A 260 31.17 -11.68 11.42
CA LEU A 260 31.50 -12.53 10.29
C LEU A 260 32.24 -11.70 9.24
N LEU A 261 33.27 -12.29 8.63
CA LEU A 261 33.85 -11.79 7.39
C LEU A 261 33.38 -12.68 6.25
N LEU A 262 32.70 -12.08 5.27
CA LEU A 262 32.41 -12.72 3.99
C LEU A 262 33.45 -12.26 2.97
N SER A 263 34.01 -13.20 2.21
CA SER A 263 34.93 -12.92 1.11
C SER A 263 34.55 -13.65 -0.17
N ARG A 264 34.76 -13.02 -1.32
CA ARG A 264 34.44 -13.61 -2.62
C ARG A 264 35.49 -13.26 -3.67
N ASP A 265 35.94 -14.28 -4.40
CA ASP A 265 36.90 -14.13 -5.50
C ASP A 265 36.38 -13.13 -6.56
N PRO A 266 37.20 -12.14 -6.98
CA PRO A 266 36.76 -11.09 -7.90
C PRO A 266 36.62 -11.54 -9.35
N SER A 267 37.10 -12.74 -9.72
CA SER A 267 36.90 -13.36 -11.03
C SER A 267 35.52 -13.98 -11.22
N VAL A 268 34.82 -14.27 -10.12
CA VAL A 268 33.43 -14.77 -10.17
C VAL A 268 32.48 -13.60 -10.37
N ALA A 269 31.38 -13.83 -11.11
CA ALA A 269 30.34 -12.82 -11.29
C ALA A 269 29.91 -12.21 -9.93
N PRO A 270 29.79 -10.86 -9.86
CA PRO A 270 29.45 -10.15 -8.64
C PRO A 270 27.98 -10.35 -8.29
N VAL A 271 27.53 -9.64 -7.25
CA VAL A 271 26.11 -9.57 -6.88
C VAL A 271 25.25 -9.05 -8.04
N SER A 272 24.07 -9.64 -8.20
CA SER A 272 23.03 -9.14 -9.09
C SER A 272 22.00 -8.33 -8.30
N PHE A 273 21.74 -7.09 -8.74
CA PHE A 273 20.66 -6.23 -8.24
C PHE A 273 19.47 -6.15 -9.22
N SER A 274 19.31 -7.15 -10.09
CA SER A 274 18.25 -7.17 -11.10
C SER A 274 16.85 -7.45 -10.53
N ALA A 275 16.76 -8.02 -9.33
CA ALA A 275 15.52 -8.33 -8.63
C ALA A 275 15.40 -7.54 -7.32
N TRP A 276 14.31 -7.78 -6.56
CA TRP A 276 14.09 -7.10 -5.28
C TRP A 276 15.14 -7.50 -4.22
N PHE A 277 15.42 -8.79 -4.13
CA PHE A 277 16.47 -9.33 -3.27
C PHE A 277 17.75 -9.46 -4.10
N PRO A 278 18.90 -8.98 -3.61
CA PRO A 278 20.18 -9.27 -4.26
C PRO A 278 20.43 -10.78 -4.34
N SER A 279 21.12 -11.21 -5.39
CA SER A 279 21.50 -12.61 -5.54
C SER A 279 22.94 -12.78 -5.99
N TRP A 280 23.56 -13.88 -5.56
CA TRP A 280 24.94 -14.23 -5.85
C TRP A 280 24.98 -15.60 -6.51
N PRO A 281 25.66 -15.76 -7.67
CA PRO A 281 25.99 -17.08 -8.18
C PRO A 281 26.78 -17.85 -7.12
N THR A 282 26.27 -19.00 -6.68
CA THR A 282 26.88 -19.78 -5.60
C THR A 282 26.85 -21.27 -5.91
N THR A 283 27.89 -21.97 -5.48
CA THR A 283 27.97 -23.44 -5.46
C THR A 283 27.87 -23.99 -4.03
N ALA A 284 27.67 -23.10 -3.05
CA ALA A 284 27.53 -23.45 -1.65
C ALA A 284 26.37 -24.43 -1.44
N GLN A 285 26.52 -25.24 -0.40
CA GLN A 285 25.51 -26.22 0.01
C GLN A 285 25.03 -25.86 1.41
N THR A 286 23.73 -26.02 1.64
CA THR A 286 23.10 -25.90 2.94
C THR A 286 22.69 -27.28 3.43
N ASP A 287 22.98 -27.56 4.69
CA ASP A 287 22.52 -28.77 5.36
C ASP A 287 21.16 -28.54 6.01
N TRP A 288 20.32 -29.56 5.95
CA TRP A 288 18.95 -29.57 6.45
C TRP A 288 18.69 -30.87 7.23
N ASP A 289 17.75 -30.81 8.17
CA ASP A 289 17.27 -31.94 8.93
C ASP A 289 15.79 -32.17 8.63
N LEU A 290 15.45 -33.39 8.24
CA LEU A 290 14.07 -33.84 8.06
C LEU A 290 13.84 -35.06 8.95
N GLU A 291 13.27 -34.85 10.13
CA GLU A 291 13.06 -35.89 11.16
C GLU A 291 14.30 -36.75 11.43
N GLY A 292 15.46 -36.11 11.57
CA GLY A 292 16.75 -36.77 11.81
C GLY A 292 17.48 -37.27 10.55
N ARG A 293 16.86 -37.21 9.36
CA ARG A 293 17.57 -37.40 8.08
C ARG A 293 18.29 -36.11 7.72
N ARG A 294 19.63 -36.16 7.66
CA ARG A 294 20.45 -35.07 7.12
C ARG A 294 20.35 -35.01 5.60
N LEU A 295 20.02 -33.85 5.08
CA LEU A 295 19.91 -33.55 3.65
C LEU A 295 20.89 -32.43 3.31
N ARG A 296 21.55 -32.54 2.16
CA ARG A 296 22.43 -31.48 1.64
C ARG A 296 21.89 -30.98 0.32
N ARG A 297 21.62 -29.68 0.23
CA ARG A 297 21.00 -29.04 -0.95
C ARG A 297 21.74 -27.76 -1.35
N PRO A 298 21.70 -27.37 -2.64
CA PRO A 298 22.24 -26.09 -3.07
C PRO A 298 21.68 -24.95 -2.20
N ALA A 299 22.56 -24.04 -1.78
CA ALA A 299 22.13 -22.85 -1.05
C ALA A 299 21.29 -21.93 -1.96
N ASP A 300 20.31 -21.24 -1.38
CA ASP A 300 19.61 -20.18 -2.09
C ASP A 300 20.61 -19.09 -2.49
N ALA A 301 20.63 -18.72 -3.76
CA ALA A 301 21.47 -17.65 -4.28
C ALA A 301 21.15 -16.28 -3.66
N ARG A 302 20.00 -16.11 -2.99
CA ARG A 302 19.62 -14.90 -2.25
C ARG A 302 20.13 -14.89 -0.80
N ASP A 303 20.67 -16.03 -0.31
CA ASP A 303 21.20 -16.13 1.04
C ASP A 303 22.53 -15.34 1.15
N PRO A 304 22.56 -14.23 1.92
CA PRO A 304 23.75 -13.42 2.03
C PRO A 304 24.91 -14.15 2.75
N PHE A 305 24.63 -15.16 3.56
CA PHE A 305 25.66 -15.95 4.25
C PHE A 305 26.28 -17.03 3.36
N ALA A 306 25.63 -17.36 2.24
CA ALA A 306 26.14 -18.29 1.23
C ALA A 306 26.72 -17.59 -0.01
N ALA A 307 26.82 -16.25 0.05
CA ALA A 307 27.30 -15.40 -1.05
C ALA A 307 28.82 -15.52 -1.32
N GLY A 308 29.59 -16.07 -0.38
CA GLY A 308 31.03 -16.26 -0.49
C GLY A 308 31.57 -17.10 0.66
N ASP A 309 32.89 -17.15 0.80
CA ASP A 309 33.55 -17.81 1.93
C ASP A 309 33.26 -17.03 3.20
N ARG A 310 32.83 -17.74 4.25
CA ARG A 310 32.43 -17.16 5.54
C ARG A 310 33.45 -17.52 6.61
N THR A 311 33.98 -16.52 7.29
CA THR A 311 34.87 -16.69 8.46
C THR A 311 34.22 -16.12 9.71
N SER A 312 34.05 -16.94 10.75
CA SER A 312 33.64 -16.48 12.09
C SER A 312 34.79 -15.79 12.81
N LEU A 313 34.51 -14.62 13.38
CA LEU A 313 35.39 -13.85 14.25
C LEU A 313 34.64 -13.65 15.56
N PRO A 314 34.85 -14.47 16.60
CA PRO A 314 34.32 -14.21 17.94
C PRO A 314 35.13 -13.13 18.69
N PRO A 315 34.51 -12.39 19.64
CA PRO A 315 35.20 -11.43 20.49
C PRO A 315 36.01 -12.17 21.58
N VAL A 316 37.31 -11.86 21.68
CA VAL A 316 38.25 -12.59 22.55
C VAL A 316 38.95 -11.72 23.58
N ALA A 317 39.03 -10.41 23.36
CA ALA A 317 39.65 -9.46 24.28
C ALA A 317 38.98 -8.08 24.19
N LEU A 318 39.10 -7.29 25.26
CA LEU A 318 38.54 -5.94 25.37
C LEU A 318 39.60 -4.98 25.90
N ARG A 319 39.57 -3.75 25.42
CA ARG A 319 40.29 -2.60 25.98
C ARG A 319 39.30 -1.46 26.24
N VAL A 320 39.31 -0.91 27.45
CA VAL A 320 38.56 0.32 27.76
C VAL A 320 39.31 1.50 27.16
N ILE A 321 38.61 2.35 26.40
CA ILE A 321 39.17 3.57 25.82
C ILE A 321 38.87 4.76 26.73
N ASP A 322 37.60 4.90 27.11
CA ASP A 322 37.10 5.90 28.06
C ASP A 322 35.79 5.42 28.71
N ALA A 323 35.09 6.29 29.44
CA ALA A 323 33.87 5.96 30.18
C ALA A 323 32.66 5.58 29.30
N SER A 324 32.69 5.94 28.01
CA SER A 324 31.63 5.70 27.02
C SER A 324 32.04 4.77 25.89
N THR A 325 33.33 4.41 25.82
CA THR A 325 33.89 3.66 24.69
C THR A 325 34.77 2.49 25.13
N VAL A 326 34.50 1.33 24.54
CA VAL A 326 35.39 0.15 24.59
C VAL A 326 35.78 -0.30 23.19
N GLU A 327 36.90 -0.98 23.07
CA GLU A 327 37.35 -1.63 21.84
C GLU A 327 37.47 -3.14 22.07
N LEU A 328 36.68 -3.90 21.32
CA LEU A 328 36.72 -5.35 21.29
C LEU A 328 37.68 -5.83 20.20
N THR A 329 38.51 -6.81 20.55
CA THR A 329 39.31 -7.58 19.59
C THR A 329 38.55 -8.84 19.21
N TYR A 330 38.27 -8.98 17.93
CA TYR A 330 37.67 -10.15 17.33
C TYR A 330 38.74 -10.97 16.61
N ARG A 331 38.73 -12.30 16.73
CA ARG A 331 39.76 -13.16 16.14
C ARG A 331 39.20 -14.50 15.70
N SER A 332 39.57 -14.93 14.49
CA SER A 332 39.22 -16.25 13.98
C SER A 332 39.90 -17.36 14.79
N ALA A 333 39.18 -18.45 15.02
CA ALA A 333 39.77 -19.66 15.61
C ALA A 333 40.57 -20.49 14.59
N SER A 334 40.26 -20.34 13.29
CA SER A 334 40.83 -21.15 12.20
C SER A 334 41.85 -20.42 11.34
N THR A 335 41.94 -19.09 11.44
CA THR A 335 42.84 -18.25 10.62
C THR A 335 43.55 -17.20 11.47
N SER A 336 44.52 -16.48 10.88
CA SER A 336 45.19 -15.33 11.51
C SER A 336 44.38 -14.04 11.47
N LEU A 337 43.17 -14.07 10.92
CA LEU A 337 42.33 -12.88 10.76
C LEU A 337 41.83 -12.36 12.10
N GLY A 338 41.83 -11.04 12.22
CA GLY A 338 41.25 -10.33 13.35
C GLY A 338 40.72 -8.97 12.94
N ALA A 339 39.75 -8.50 13.72
CA ALA A 339 39.16 -7.18 13.58
C ALA A 339 39.19 -6.45 14.92
N ALA A 340 39.23 -5.13 14.88
CA ALA A 340 38.98 -4.28 16.03
C ALA A 340 37.61 -3.63 15.85
N ALA A 341 36.74 -3.76 16.86
CA ALA A 341 35.43 -3.11 16.86
C ALA A 341 35.32 -2.16 18.06
N ARG A 342 35.12 -0.89 17.80
CA ARG A 342 34.91 0.16 18.79
C ARG A 342 33.42 0.34 19.04
N TRP A 343 33.03 0.22 20.30
CA TRP A 343 31.67 0.36 20.79
C TRP A 343 31.56 1.68 21.54
N THR A 344 30.61 2.53 21.15
CA THR A 344 30.40 3.86 21.74
C THR A 344 28.96 3.99 22.20
N LEU A 345 28.77 4.15 23.51
CA LEU A 345 27.46 4.38 24.13
C LEU A 345 27.13 5.88 24.08
N PRO A 346 25.96 6.28 23.56
CA PRO A 346 25.54 7.69 23.58
C PRO A 346 25.22 8.16 25.01
N ALA A 347 25.12 9.48 25.19
CA ALA A 347 24.81 10.09 26.48
C ALA A 347 23.44 9.68 27.08
N ALA A 348 22.50 9.30 26.23
CA ALA A 348 21.18 8.77 26.59
C ALA A 348 20.67 7.85 25.45
N GLY A 349 19.65 7.05 25.73
CA GLY A 349 19.06 6.10 24.81
C GLY A 349 19.69 4.70 24.84
N HIS A 350 19.19 3.84 23.96
CA HIS A 350 19.50 2.41 23.87
C HIS A 350 20.35 2.05 22.64
N ILE A 351 20.60 3.01 21.75
CA ILE A 351 21.22 2.76 20.45
C ILE A 351 22.75 2.98 20.52
N VAL A 352 23.52 1.91 20.38
CA VAL A 352 24.98 1.89 20.55
C VAL A 352 25.66 1.86 19.19
N ARG A 353 26.63 2.75 18.99
CA ARG A 353 27.40 2.76 17.73
C ARG A 353 28.55 1.75 17.79
N VAL A 354 28.71 0.97 16.72
CA VAL A 354 29.79 0.00 16.53
C VAL A 354 30.54 0.32 15.25
N GLU A 355 31.83 0.64 15.35
CA GLU A 355 32.74 0.87 14.23
C GLU A 355 33.78 -0.25 14.18
N THR A 356 33.93 -0.93 13.05
CA THR A 356 34.84 -2.05 12.91
C THR A 356 35.75 -1.91 11.71
N SER A 357 36.95 -2.49 11.81
CA SER A 357 37.90 -2.55 10.72
C SER A 357 38.72 -3.84 10.74
N LEU A 358 39.05 -4.33 9.54
CA LEU A 358 39.84 -5.53 9.34
C LEU A 358 40.77 -5.35 8.14
N THR A 359 42.04 -5.72 8.29
CA THR A 359 43.00 -5.75 7.18
C THR A 359 42.88 -7.07 6.43
N VAL A 360 42.67 -7.01 5.12
CA VAL A 360 42.33 -8.19 4.31
C VAL A 360 43.57 -8.92 3.77
N PRO A 361 43.55 -10.26 3.68
CA PRO A 361 44.73 -11.05 3.33
C PRO A 361 44.98 -11.16 1.81
N ALA A 362 43.98 -10.86 0.98
CA ALA A 362 44.02 -11.06 -0.47
C ALA A 362 43.17 -10.00 -1.19
N ASP A 363 43.32 -9.94 -2.52
CA ASP A 363 42.45 -9.15 -3.38
C ASP A 363 41.10 -9.88 -3.51
N ALA A 364 40.03 -9.31 -2.96
CA ALA A 364 38.70 -9.92 -3.05
C ALA A 364 37.58 -8.90 -2.86
N PHE A 365 36.35 -9.33 -3.05
CA PHE A 365 35.21 -8.65 -2.46
C PHE A 365 35.08 -9.06 -0.99
N TYR A 366 34.83 -8.09 -0.11
CA TYR A 366 34.67 -8.31 1.33
C TYR A 366 33.41 -7.64 1.87
N SER A 367 32.79 -8.26 2.86
CA SER A 367 31.69 -7.69 3.65
C SER A 367 31.86 -8.09 5.10
N LEU A 368 31.68 -7.14 6.01
CA LEU A 368 31.58 -7.41 7.44
C LEU A 368 30.09 -7.56 7.78
N ALA A 369 29.74 -8.66 8.45
CA ALA A 369 28.38 -8.93 8.90
C ALA A 369 28.33 -9.11 10.42
N PHE A 370 27.32 -8.53 11.07
CA PHE A 370 27.20 -8.55 12.53
C PHE A 370 25.77 -8.90 12.95
N GLY A 371 25.65 -9.85 13.88
CA GLY A 371 24.39 -10.26 14.48
C GLY A 371 24.23 -9.62 15.86
N ALA A 372 23.15 -8.87 16.07
CA ALA A 372 22.89 -8.17 17.33
C ALA A 372 21.96 -8.97 18.25
N GLY A 373 22.36 -9.07 19.51
CA GLY A 373 21.62 -9.74 20.58
C GLY A 373 21.47 -11.25 20.41
N PRO A 374 20.59 -11.89 21.21
CA PRO A 374 20.42 -13.31 21.16
C PRO A 374 19.50 -13.70 19.99
N ALA A 375 19.86 -14.79 19.30
CA ALA A 375 18.93 -15.47 18.42
C ALA A 375 17.66 -15.90 19.18
N SER A 376 16.52 -15.87 18.50
CA SER A 376 15.21 -16.21 19.10
C SER A 376 14.55 -17.37 18.33
N THR A 377 13.37 -17.80 18.80
CA THR A 377 12.49 -18.73 18.07
C THR A 377 11.30 -17.97 17.48
N ARG A 378 10.74 -18.48 16.38
CA ARG A 378 9.56 -17.88 15.70
C ARG A 378 8.35 -17.71 16.65
N ASP A 379 8.18 -18.62 17.60
CA ASP A 379 7.10 -18.57 18.60
C ASP A 379 7.26 -17.45 19.62
N ASN A 380 8.50 -17.03 19.89
CA ASN A 380 8.80 -15.95 20.83
C ASN A 380 8.68 -14.55 20.19
N ILE A 381 8.56 -14.47 18.86
CA ILE A 381 8.44 -13.21 18.14
C ILE A 381 7.03 -12.64 18.24
N THR A 382 6.95 -11.38 18.65
CA THR A 382 5.70 -10.61 18.74
C THR A 382 5.53 -9.61 17.61
N ALA A 383 6.64 -9.02 17.17
CA ALA A 383 6.73 -8.20 15.97
C ALA A 383 8.16 -8.21 15.40
N VAL A 384 8.28 -7.88 14.12
CA VAL A 384 9.54 -7.57 13.44
C VAL A 384 9.37 -6.28 12.66
N GLN A 385 10.47 -5.61 12.36
CA GLN A 385 10.46 -4.45 11.47
C GLN A 385 11.70 -4.45 10.58
N LEU A 386 11.48 -4.66 9.28
CA LEU A 386 12.43 -4.42 8.19
C LEU A 386 11.60 -3.90 7.00
N PRO A 387 11.26 -2.60 6.99
CA PRO A 387 10.30 -2.05 6.06
C PRO A 387 10.85 -2.03 4.63
N PRO A 388 9.99 -2.08 3.61
CA PRO A 388 8.53 -2.20 3.73
C PRO A 388 8.03 -3.65 3.79
N LEU A 389 8.89 -4.66 3.64
CA LEU A 389 8.41 -6.04 3.41
C LEU A 389 8.01 -6.78 4.68
N TYR A 390 8.79 -6.64 5.75
CA TYR A 390 8.66 -7.47 6.95
C TYR A 390 8.20 -6.62 8.12
N GLN A 391 7.00 -6.93 8.58
CA GLN A 391 6.28 -6.26 9.67
C GLN A 391 5.34 -7.25 10.34
N LEU A 392 4.82 -6.92 11.53
CA LEU A 392 4.04 -7.86 12.36
C LEU A 392 4.90 -9.10 12.66
N ARG A 393 4.39 -10.32 12.57
CA ARG A 393 5.19 -11.56 12.76
C ARG A 393 5.71 -12.14 11.44
N ARG A 394 5.75 -11.35 10.37
CA ARG A 394 6.14 -11.82 9.03
C ARG A 394 7.65 -11.89 8.89
N LEU A 395 8.21 -13.06 9.11
CA LEU A 395 9.61 -13.37 8.85
C LEU A 395 9.77 -14.07 7.50
N PRO A 396 10.87 -13.83 6.76
CA PRO A 396 11.22 -14.71 5.65
C PRO A 396 11.51 -16.13 6.17
N ASP A 397 11.29 -17.15 5.34
CA ASP A 397 11.53 -18.55 5.75
C ASP A 397 13.02 -18.90 5.76
N GLU A 398 13.78 -18.32 4.84
CA GLU A 398 15.23 -18.45 4.69
C GLU A 398 15.90 -17.08 4.78
N PRO A 399 17.22 -17.01 5.07
CA PRO A 399 17.95 -15.74 5.02
C PRO A 399 17.87 -15.08 3.65
N VAL A 400 17.43 -13.83 3.66
CA VAL A 400 17.45 -12.93 2.52
C VAL A 400 17.93 -11.56 2.98
N LEU A 401 18.44 -10.77 2.03
CA LEU A 401 18.97 -9.44 2.30
C LEU A 401 18.06 -8.37 1.69
N ILE A 402 17.67 -7.37 2.50
CA ILE A 402 17.11 -6.11 2.02
C ILE A 402 18.18 -5.03 2.16
N THR A 403 18.39 -4.25 1.11
CA THR A 403 19.45 -3.23 1.07
C THR A 403 18.98 -1.89 1.63
N SER A 404 19.92 -1.03 2.05
CA SER A 404 19.65 0.32 2.52
C SER A 404 18.92 1.20 1.50
N SER A 405 18.99 0.88 0.20
CA SER A 405 18.29 1.61 -0.86
C SER A 405 16.82 1.20 -1.00
N PHE A 406 16.37 0.13 -0.33
CA PHE A 406 15.02 -0.43 -0.50
C PHE A 406 14.19 -0.30 0.78
N THR A 407 14.78 0.26 1.82
CA THR A 407 14.19 0.31 3.16
C THR A 407 14.02 1.77 3.59
N PRO A 408 12.77 2.24 3.80
CA PRO A 408 12.50 3.62 4.21
C PRO A 408 13.17 4.01 5.53
N HIS A 409 13.34 3.03 6.42
CA HIS A 409 14.08 3.10 7.68
C HIS A 409 15.16 2.01 7.64
N PRO A 410 16.46 2.33 7.46
CA PRO A 410 17.50 1.32 7.31
C PRO A 410 17.86 0.65 8.62
N LEU A 411 16.99 -0.28 9.03
CA LEU A 411 17.06 -1.06 10.25
C LEU A 411 16.45 -2.46 10.07
N ALA A 412 16.87 -3.39 10.94
CA ALA A 412 16.21 -4.67 11.16
C ALA A 412 16.00 -4.87 12.66
N LEU A 413 14.73 -4.90 13.08
CA LEU A 413 14.31 -5.04 14.47
C LEU A 413 13.53 -6.33 14.69
N ILE A 414 13.76 -6.98 15.82
CA ILE A 414 13.00 -8.13 16.31
C ILE A 414 12.49 -7.82 17.72
N GLU A 415 11.17 -7.86 17.90
CA GLU A 415 10.48 -7.72 19.19
C GLU A 415 10.08 -9.09 19.73
N THR A 416 10.53 -9.39 20.94
CA THR A 416 10.29 -10.66 21.63
C THR A 416 9.53 -10.47 22.94
N ARG A 417 8.90 -11.55 23.42
CA ARG A 417 8.36 -11.59 24.79
C ARG A 417 9.50 -11.82 25.77
N SER A 418 9.61 -10.95 26.78
CA SER A 418 10.45 -11.27 27.93
C SER A 418 9.82 -12.41 28.74
N ARG A 419 10.58 -13.47 29.07
CA ARG A 419 10.08 -14.64 29.79
C ARG A 419 9.71 -14.28 31.25
N GLY A 420 8.45 -13.95 31.48
CA GLY A 420 7.76 -13.96 32.77
C GLY A 420 6.46 -14.75 32.66
N ALA A 421 6.04 -15.45 33.71
CA ALA A 421 5.02 -16.51 33.72
C ALA A 421 3.55 -16.07 33.49
N THR A 422 3.27 -15.03 32.71
CA THR A 422 1.91 -14.52 32.43
C THR A 422 1.73 -14.05 30.99
N ASP A 423 0.49 -14.09 30.48
CA ASP A 423 0.09 -13.70 29.10
C ASP A 423 0.33 -12.22 28.73
N ARG A 424 0.78 -11.38 29.68
CA ARG A 424 1.22 -10.00 29.44
C ARG A 424 2.71 -9.91 29.76
N ALA A 425 3.58 -10.11 28.78
CA ALA A 425 5.02 -9.90 28.92
C ALA A 425 5.43 -8.52 28.36
N SER A 426 6.44 -7.91 28.96
CA SER A 426 7.01 -6.65 28.46
C SER A 426 7.81 -6.88 27.17
N PRO A 427 7.68 -6.00 26.15
CA PRO A 427 8.40 -6.15 24.90
C PRO A 427 9.89 -5.88 25.10
N VAL A 428 10.71 -6.68 24.41
CA VAL A 428 12.15 -6.41 24.26
C VAL A 428 12.45 -6.38 22.77
N THR A 429 12.97 -5.25 22.30
CA THR A 429 13.39 -5.08 20.92
C THR A 429 14.92 -5.15 20.84
N THR A 430 15.40 -6.00 19.94
CA THR A 430 16.82 -6.08 19.57
C THR A 430 16.94 -5.84 18.07
N GLY A 431 18.00 -5.16 17.63
CA GLY A 431 18.17 -4.90 16.22
C GLY A 431 19.49 -4.26 15.84
N VAL A 432 19.60 -4.02 14.53
CA VAL A 432 20.69 -3.31 13.86
C VAL A 432 20.13 -2.17 13.03
N ILE A 433 20.89 -1.08 12.91
CA ILE A 433 20.50 0.16 12.21
C ILE A 433 21.72 0.65 11.42
N ALA A 434 21.56 1.12 10.18
CA ALA A 434 22.66 1.70 9.42
C ALA A 434 23.24 2.93 10.12
N ASP A 435 24.56 3.11 10.04
CA ASP A 435 25.19 4.37 10.47
C ASP A 435 24.81 5.48 9.48
N PRO A 436 24.16 6.58 9.92
CA PRO A 436 23.76 7.68 9.04
C PRO A 436 24.94 8.30 8.27
N ALA A 437 26.15 8.30 8.84
CA ALA A 437 27.34 8.83 8.19
C ALA A 437 27.87 7.93 7.07
N ALA A 438 27.47 6.65 7.06
CA ALA A 438 27.84 5.67 6.04
C ALA A 438 26.73 5.45 4.99
N LEU A 439 25.57 6.12 5.10
CA LEU A 439 24.53 6.09 4.08
C LEU A 439 24.88 7.00 2.89
N THR A 440 24.53 6.54 1.68
CA THR A 440 24.65 7.38 0.49
C THR A 440 23.73 8.59 0.56
N ARG A 441 24.21 9.73 0.06
CA ARG A 441 23.39 10.94 -0.14
C ARG A 441 22.80 11.04 -1.55
N ALA A 442 23.20 10.14 -2.44
CA ALA A 442 22.59 10.04 -3.76
C ALA A 442 21.15 9.53 -3.65
N TRP A 443 20.35 9.77 -4.69
CA TRP A 443 19.02 9.18 -4.78
C TRP A 443 19.14 7.65 -4.72
N PRO A 444 18.26 6.95 -3.97
CA PRO A 444 18.30 5.49 -3.88
C PRO A 444 18.27 4.84 -5.28
N SER A 445 19.24 3.95 -5.52
CA SER A 445 19.37 3.21 -6.76
C SER A 445 19.62 1.73 -6.46
N ARG A 446 19.48 0.90 -7.50
CA ARG A 446 19.76 -0.54 -7.37
C ARG A 446 21.22 -0.84 -7.01
N THR A 447 22.16 0.04 -7.38
CA THR A 447 23.59 -0.24 -7.35
C THR A 447 24.37 0.53 -6.29
N ASN A 448 23.74 1.48 -5.60
CA ASN A 448 24.39 2.29 -4.56
C ASN A 448 24.05 1.94 -3.09
N PRO A 449 23.58 0.73 -2.71
CA PRO A 449 23.33 0.44 -1.31
C PRO A 449 24.64 0.34 -0.52
N THR A 450 24.68 0.94 0.68
CA THR A 450 25.86 0.88 1.56
C THR A 450 25.73 -0.17 2.67
N HIS A 451 24.49 -0.58 2.98
CA HIS A 451 24.20 -1.62 3.95
C HIS A 451 23.21 -2.64 3.40
N GLY A 452 23.27 -3.86 3.95
CA GLY A 452 22.25 -4.88 3.82
C GLY A 452 21.76 -5.35 5.19
N PHE A 453 20.52 -5.82 5.24
CA PHE A 453 19.85 -6.24 6.47
C PHE A 453 19.17 -7.60 6.29
N SER A 454 19.24 -8.42 7.33
CA SER A 454 18.46 -9.67 7.42
C SER A 454 17.80 -9.79 8.79
N LEU A 455 16.62 -10.44 8.82
CA LEU A 455 15.91 -10.81 10.07
C LEU A 455 16.13 -12.27 10.45
N VAL A 456 16.83 -13.04 9.60
CA VAL A 456 17.07 -14.47 9.79
C VAL A 456 18.56 -14.74 9.66
N GLY A 457 19.13 -15.36 10.68
CA GLY A 457 20.54 -15.68 10.77
C GLY A 457 20.94 -16.92 9.95
N PRO A 458 22.23 -17.29 9.97
CA PRO A 458 22.77 -18.36 9.13
C PRO A 458 22.16 -19.74 9.37
N ALA A 459 21.58 -20.01 10.53
CA ALA A 459 20.93 -21.28 10.85
C ALA A 459 19.41 -21.26 10.60
N GLY A 460 18.86 -20.20 10.01
CA GLY A 460 17.42 -20.05 9.79
C GLY A 460 16.66 -19.51 11.00
N GLU A 461 17.38 -19.05 12.03
CA GLU A 461 16.84 -18.54 13.28
C GLU A 461 16.54 -17.03 13.20
N PRO A 462 15.44 -16.53 13.80
CA PRO A 462 15.22 -15.10 13.97
C PRO A 462 16.39 -14.40 14.68
N HIS A 463 17.14 -13.58 13.95
CA HIS A 463 18.33 -12.86 14.42
C HIS A 463 18.60 -11.66 13.50
N PRO A 464 18.57 -10.41 14.00
CA PRO A 464 18.84 -9.24 13.17
C PRO A 464 20.33 -9.16 12.79
N PHE A 465 20.62 -9.09 11.50
CA PHE A 465 21.97 -8.94 10.94
C PHE A 465 22.10 -7.70 10.06
N VAL A 466 23.27 -7.05 10.13
CA VAL A 466 23.70 -5.98 9.21
C VAL A 466 24.92 -6.44 8.43
N PHE A 467 25.02 -6.03 7.17
CA PHE A 467 26.13 -6.30 6.25
C PHE A 467 26.64 -4.96 5.70
N SER A 468 27.94 -4.69 5.80
CA SER A 468 28.53 -3.49 5.19
C SER A 468 30.02 -3.70 4.83
N PRO A 469 30.44 -3.31 3.61
CA PRO A 469 29.59 -3.00 2.45
C PRO A 469 28.80 -4.24 1.97
N VAL A 470 27.85 -4.09 1.06
CA VAL A 470 27.16 -5.24 0.44
C VAL A 470 28.17 -6.02 -0.43
N LEU A 471 28.34 -7.32 -0.18
CA LEU A 471 29.35 -8.14 -0.87
C LEU A 471 29.15 -8.13 -2.40
N GLY A 472 30.18 -7.70 -3.14
CA GLY A 472 30.14 -7.57 -4.60
C GLY A 472 29.58 -6.24 -5.11
N GLY A 473 29.04 -5.39 -4.22
CA GLY A 473 28.59 -4.03 -4.53
C GLY A 473 29.67 -2.97 -4.34
N ASP A 474 29.28 -1.69 -4.46
CA ASP A 474 30.18 -0.55 -4.31
C ASP A 474 30.91 -0.58 -2.97
N GLY A 475 32.22 -0.29 -3.00
CA GLY A 475 33.08 -0.28 -1.81
C GLY A 475 33.48 -1.66 -1.27
N SER A 476 32.95 -2.77 -1.81
CA SER A 476 33.29 -4.12 -1.32
C SER A 476 34.57 -4.70 -1.92
N ARG A 477 35.08 -4.19 -3.04
CA ARG A 477 36.33 -4.67 -3.64
C ARG A 477 37.53 -4.05 -2.94
N ILE A 478 38.29 -4.84 -2.19
CA ILE A 478 39.42 -4.38 -1.39
C ILE A 478 40.69 -5.12 -1.84
N ALA A 479 41.79 -4.38 -2.03
CA ALA A 479 43.07 -4.98 -2.36
C ALA A 479 43.76 -5.55 -1.10
N ARG A 480 44.62 -6.54 -1.31
CA ARG A 480 45.44 -7.17 -0.27
C ARG A 480 46.14 -6.13 0.60
N SER A 481 46.14 -6.36 1.91
CA SER A 481 46.71 -5.47 2.94
C SER A 481 46.01 -4.13 3.09
N GLN A 482 44.95 -3.84 2.33
CA GLN A 482 44.06 -2.72 2.63
C GLN A 482 43.05 -3.12 3.70
N THR A 483 42.30 -2.14 4.19
CA THR A 483 41.37 -2.31 5.31
C THR A 483 39.94 -2.16 4.84
N VAL A 484 39.11 -3.17 5.11
CA VAL A 484 37.65 -3.03 5.05
C VAL A 484 37.20 -2.34 6.34
N ARG A 485 36.34 -1.33 6.21
CA ARG A 485 35.76 -0.57 7.32
C ARG A 485 34.25 -0.61 7.23
N ALA A 486 33.60 -0.71 8.38
CA ALA A 486 32.16 -0.64 8.47
C ALA A 486 31.74 0.00 9.79
N ALA A 487 30.59 0.66 9.79
CA ALA A 487 29.97 1.19 10.98
C ALA A 487 28.47 0.95 10.93
N TRP A 488 27.88 0.65 12.08
CA TRP A 488 26.45 0.48 12.26
C TRP A 488 26.08 0.79 13.70
N HIS A 489 24.78 0.80 13.97
CA HIS A 489 24.26 0.91 15.30
C HIS A 489 23.55 -0.39 15.68
N ILE A 490 23.60 -0.74 16.95
CA ILE A 490 22.86 -1.85 17.52
C ILE A 490 21.90 -1.32 18.59
N VAL A 491 20.84 -2.07 18.86
CA VAL A 491 19.89 -1.73 19.91
C VAL A 491 19.49 -2.97 20.68
N THR A 492 19.36 -2.81 22.00
CA THR A 492 18.71 -3.75 22.91
C THR A 492 17.93 -2.90 23.90
N ALA A 493 16.60 -2.87 23.78
CA ALA A 493 15.75 -1.96 24.52
C ALA A 493 14.53 -2.69 25.10
N PRO A 494 14.06 -2.33 26.32
CA PRO A 494 12.84 -2.87 26.92
C PRO A 494 11.62 -2.11 26.39
N LEU A 495 11.59 -1.90 25.07
CA LEU A 495 10.67 -1.05 24.34
C LEU A 495 10.06 -1.84 23.18
N PRO A 496 8.82 -1.51 22.77
CA PRO A 496 8.28 -2.03 21.52
C PRO A 496 9.07 -1.49 20.32
N TRP A 497 9.01 -2.20 19.20
CA TRP A 497 9.75 -1.86 17.98
C TRP A 497 9.47 -0.42 17.50
N SER A 498 8.25 0.07 17.72
CA SER A 498 7.83 1.40 17.29
C SER A 498 8.56 2.52 18.03
N ASP A 499 8.84 2.32 19.32
CA ASP A 499 9.53 3.30 20.15
C ASP A 499 11.03 3.27 19.87
N VAL A 500 11.60 2.11 19.55
CA VAL A 500 12.98 1.99 19.05
C VAL A 500 13.14 2.66 17.68
N MET A 501 12.17 2.49 16.78
CA MET A 501 12.17 3.19 15.50
C MET A 501 12.11 4.71 15.71
N ARG A 502 11.22 5.20 16.59
CA ARG A 502 11.18 6.62 16.96
C ARG A 502 12.50 7.12 17.52
N GLU A 503 13.14 6.37 18.41
CA GLU A 503 14.44 6.73 18.96
C GLU A 503 15.48 6.83 17.82
N SER A 504 15.48 5.91 16.87
CA SER A 504 16.33 5.99 15.66
C SER A 504 16.02 7.24 14.84
N ASP A 505 14.76 7.53 14.57
CA ASP A 505 14.35 8.64 13.72
C ASP A 505 14.74 9.98 14.33
N THR A 506 14.55 10.13 15.64
CA THR A 506 14.81 11.39 16.35
C THR A 506 16.27 11.56 16.72
N SER A 507 16.94 10.53 17.26
CA SER A 507 18.31 10.65 17.77
C SER A 507 19.40 10.40 16.72
N LEU A 508 19.16 9.48 15.76
CA LEU A 508 20.15 9.14 14.73
C LEU A 508 19.90 9.89 13.42
N TYR A 509 18.69 9.78 12.87
CA TYR A 509 18.35 10.39 11.59
C TYR A 509 17.94 11.87 11.71
N GLN A 510 17.74 12.36 12.94
CA GLN A 510 17.38 13.76 13.24
C GLN A 510 16.17 14.22 12.42
N LEU A 511 15.15 13.35 12.36
CA LEU A 511 13.91 13.64 11.68
C LEU A 511 13.20 14.80 12.38
N GLU A 512 13.09 15.90 11.66
CA GLU A 512 12.42 17.11 12.12
C GLU A 512 11.43 17.63 11.07
N ASP A 513 10.59 18.57 11.48
CA ASP A 513 9.79 19.37 10.56
C ASP A 513 10.62 20.52 9.97
N TYR A 514 11.25 20.25 8.82
CA TYR A 514 12.04 21.22 8.07
C TYR A 514 11.36 21.70 6.78
N ARG A 515 10.10 21.31 6.54
CA ARG A 515 9.37 21.72 5.34
C ARG A 515 8.72 23.09 5.53
N GLU A 516 8.69 23.83 4.43
CA GLU A 516 7.84 25.01 4.26
C GLU A 516 7.41 25.12 2.79
N PRO A 517 6.36 25.89 2.47
CA PRO A 517 5.99 26.15 1.09
C PRO A 517 7.13 26.79 0.29
N VAL A 518 7.30 26.39 -0.98
CA VAL A 518 8.36 26.91 -1.87
C VAL A 518 7.81 28.05 -2.73
N SER A 519 7.02 27.73 -3.75
CA SER A 519 6.46 28.68 -4.72
C SER A 519 4.96 28.92 -4.57
N ALA A 520 4.25 28.05 -3.86
CA ALA A 520 2.81 28.16 -3.62
C ALA A 520 2.46 27.64 -2.22
N SER A 521 1.48 28.29 -1.58
CA SER A 521 0.80 27.75 -0.39
C SER A 521 -0.10 26.57 -0.79
N LEU A 522 -0.54 25.75 0.16
CA LEU A 522 -1.48 24.66 -0.11
C LEU A 522 -2.80 25.17 -0.69
N SER A 523 -3.25 26.36 -0.26
CA SER A 523 -4.44 27.02 -0.82
C SER A 523 -4.26 27.33 -2.31
N VAL A 524 -3.11 27.91 -2.67
CA VAL A 524 -2.80 28.22 -4.07
C VAL A 524 -2.61 26.93 -4.88
N GLN A 525 -1.98 25.90 -4.30
CA GLN A 525 -1.86 24.59 -4.94
C GLN A 525 -3.22 23.96 -5.23
N ALA A 526 -4.14 23.96 -4.26
CA ALA A 526 -5.50 23.45 -4.44
C ALA A 526 -6.22 24.18 -5.57
N LEU A 527 -6.16 25.52 -5.58
CA LEU A 527 -6.74 26.34 -6.64
C LEU A 527 -6.11 26.05 -8.01
N ASN A 528 -4.79 25.84 -8.10
CA ASN A 528 -4.11 25.50 -9.36
C ASN A 528 -4.52 24.12 -9.87
N ILE A 529 -4.77 23.16 -8.97
CA ILE A 529 -5.28 21.83 -9.35
C ILE A 529 -6.74 21.91 -9.81
N ILE A 530 -7.58 22.74 -9.16
CA ILE A 530 -8.96 22.98 -9.61
C ILE A 530 -8.96 23.56 -11.02
N ASP A 531 -8.09 24.54 -11.29
CA ASP A 531 -7.94 25.11 -12.64
C ASP A 531 -7.43 24.06 -13.64
N LEU A 532 -6.53 23.16 -13.24
CA LEU A 532 -6.09 22.05 -14.08
C LEU A 532 -7.24 21.10 -14.42
N ILE A 533 -8.08 20.73 -13.45
CA ILE A 533 -9.25 19.87 -13.68
C ILE A 533 -10.26 20.57 -14.61
N ALA A 534 -10.45 21.88 -14.45
CA ALA A 534 -11.34 22.69 -15.28
C ALA A 534 -10.85 22.84 -16.73
N ASP A 535 -9.55 22.67 -16.97
CA ASP A 535 -8.94 22.82 -18.30
C ASP A 535 -9.36 21.68 -19.24
N ASP A 536 -10.06 22.01 -20.32
CA ASP A 536 -10.58 21.04 -21.31
C ASP A 536 -9.46 20.37 -22.14
N ARG A 537 -8.21 20.88 -22.10
CA ARG A 537 -7.07 20.32 -22.84
C ARG A 537 -6.07 19.61 -21.94
N ALA A 538 -5.78 20.18 -20.77
CA ALA A 538 -4.70 19.70 -19.90
C ALA A 538 -5.15 18.70 -18.82
N SER A 539 -6.45 18.59 -18.52
CA SER A 539 -6.95 17.72 -17.44
C SER A 539 -6.86 16.22 -17.71
N GLY A 540 -6.61 15.81 -18.96
CA GLY A 540 -6.80 14.44 -19.41
C GLY A 540 -8.27 13.98 -19.40
N TRP A 541 -9.23 14.91 -19.30
CA TRP A 541 -10.66 14.60 -19.28
C TRP A 541 -11.17 14.16 -20.66
N ASP A 542 -11.79 12.98 -20.71
CA ASP A 542 -12.56 12.51 -21.87
C ASP A 542 -14.05 12.86 -21.67
N PRO A 543 -14.60 13.82 -22.45
CA PRO A 543 -16.01 14.20 -22.32
C PRO A 543 -16.98 13.13 -22.83
N PHE A 544 -16.53 12.23 -23.71
CA PHE A 544 -17.36 11.17 -24.27
C PHE A 544 -17.47 9.98 -23.31
N LEU A 545 -16.39 9.62 -22.63
CA LEU A 545 -16.38 8.58 -21.60
C LEU A 545 -16.68 9.10 -20.18
N LYS A 546 -16.76 10.43 -20.01
CA LYS A 546 -17.12 11.14 -18.77
C LYS A 546 -16.16 10.92 -17.61
N GLY A 547 -14.85 10.98 -17.87
CA GLY A 547 -13.85 10.80 -16.82
C GLY A 547 -12.44 11.18 -17.25
N PRO A 548 -11.50 11.28 -16.29
CA PRO A 548 -10.10 11.51 -16.61
C PRO A 548 -9.46 10.22 -17.14
N ALA A 549 -8.51 10.38 -18.06
CA ALA A 549 -7.83 9.27 -18.71
C ALA A 549 -7.08 8.39 -17.71
N ASN A 550 -7.20 7.09 -17.92
CA ASN A 550 -6.32 6.10 -17.34
C ASN A 550 -5.17 5.84 -18.31
N ILE A 551 -3.97 6.18 -17.87
CA ILE A 551 -2.78 6.16 -18.73
C ILE A 551 -2.22 4.74 -18.91
N GLU A 552 -2.68 3.77 -18.14
CA GLU A 552 -2.18 2.40 -18.12
C GLU A 552 -2.95 1.47 -19.07
N SER A 553 -4.00 1.96 -19.72
CA SER A 553 -4.74 1.20 -20.74
C SER A 553 -5.33 2.11 -21.82
N PRO A 554 -5.40 1.65 -23.07
CA PRO A 554 -5.95 2.43 -24.17
C PRO A 554 -7.43 2.75 -23.95
N ASP A 555 -7.87 3.95 -24.38
CA ASP A 555 -9.27 4.43 -24.37
C ASP A 555 -10.03 4.15 -23.06
N THR A 556 -9.33 4.33 -21.93
CA THR A 556 -9.87 4.04 -20.60
C THR A 556 -9.96 5.31 -19.79
N VAL A 557 -11.05 5.48 -19.06
CA VAL A 557 -11.19 6.51 -18.01
C VAL A 557 -11.26 5.89 -16.64
N THR A 558 -10.88 6.64 -15.59
CA THR A 558 -10.94 6.16 -14.21
C THR A 558 -11.36 7.25 -13.24
N HIS A 559 -12.33 6.96 -12.38
CA HIS A 559 -12.70 7.86 -11.27
C HIS A 559 -12.09 7.38 -9.96
N ALA A 560 -10.91 7.87 -9.58
CA ALA A 560 -10.28 7.47 -8.32
C ALA A 560 -10.79 8.26 -7.10
N ALA A 561 -11.20 9.52 -7.28
CA ALA A 561 -11.78 10.36 -6.22
C ALA A 561 -12.99 11.18 -6.71
N PRO A 562 -14.12 10.52 -7.05
CA PRO A 562 -15.27 11.19 -7.67
C PRO A 562 -15.92 12.28 -6.80
N LEU A 563 -15.86 12.19 -5.46
CA LEU A 563 -16.46 13.20 -4.59
C LEU A 563 -15.78 14.58 -4.74
N MET A 564 -14.51 14.60 -5.12
CA MET A 564 -13.75 15.84 -5.21
C MET A 564 -14.26 16.76 -6.33
N TYR A 565 -14.91 16.25 -7.37
CA TYR A 565 -15.51 17.11 -8.40
C TYR A 565 -16.69 17.93 -7.87
N PHE A 566 -17.54 17.33 -7.04
CA PHE A 566 -18.65 18.04 -6.41
C PHE A 566 -18.14 19.02 -5.36
N SER A 567 -17.18 18.59 -4.54
CA SER A 567 -16.54 19.45 -3.54
C SER A 567 -15.84 20.64 -4.16
N ALA A 568 -15.07 20.45 -5.24
CA ALA A 568 -14.41 21.54 -5.96
C ALA A 568 -15.44 22.56 -6.47
N ALA A 569 -16.53 22.10 -7.09
CA ALA A 569 -17.61 22.98 -7.51
C ALA A 569 -18.19 23.79 -6.34
N ARG A 570 -18.49 23.13 -5.21
CA ARG A 570 -19.06 23.77 -4.02
C ARG A 570 -18.08 24.77 -3.38
N LEU A 571 -16.81 24.40 -3.27
CA LEU A 571 -15.76 25.24 -2.69
C LEU A 571 -15.45 26.46 -3.54
N THR A 572 -15.60 26.40 -4.86
CA THR A 572 -15.41 27.59 -5.74
C THR A 572 -16.71 28.32 -6.07
N ARG A 573 -17.87 27.73 -5.73
CA ARG A 573 -19.22 28.19 -6.13
C ARG A 573 -19.38 28.31 -7.65
N ASP A 574 -18.72 27.42 -8.39
CA ASP A 574 -18.71 27.43 -9.85
C ASP A 574 -19.74 26.46 -10.43
N ALA A 575 -20.91 27.00 -10.81
CA ALA A 575 -21.96 26.25 -11.50
C ALA A 575 -21.50 25.71 -12.86
N GLY A 576 -20.58 26.40 -13.55
CA GLY A 576 -20.00 25.95 -14.80
C GLY A 576 -19.09 24.74 -14.61
N PHE A 577 -18.27 24.74 -13.56
CA PHE A 577 -17.48 23.57 -13.16
C PHE A 577 -18.38 22.39 -12.80
N TYR A 578 -19.45 22.62 -12.03
CA TYR A 578 -20.44 21.59 -11.72
C TYR A 578 -20.97 20.95 -13.02
N LYS A 579 -21.47 21.76 -13.96
CA LYS A 579 -22.04 21.28 -15.22
C LYS A 579 -21.02 20.52 -16.08
N LYS A 580 -19.77 20.98 -16.14
CA LYS A 580 -18.74 20.40 -17.02
C LYS A 580 -17.99 19.21 -16.43
N ARG A 581 -17.98 19.03 -15.10
CA ARG A 581 -17.18 18.01 -14.41
C ARG A 581 -17.97 17.20 -13.39
N ALA A 582 -18.67 17.85 -12.46
CA ALA A 582 -19.38 17.15 -11.38
C ALA A 582 -20.63 16.40 -11.87
N LEU A 583 -21.47 17.01 -12.70
CA LEU A 583 -22.65 16.37 -13.28
C LEU A 583 -22.26 15.16 -14.16
N PRO A 584 -21.31 15.26 -15.11
CA PRO A 584 -20.81 14.08 -15.84
C PRO A 584 -20.22 12.99 -14.94
N THR A 585 -19.60 13.36 -13.81
CA THR A 585 -19.11 12.38 -12.82
C THR A 585 -20.28 11.65 -12.15
N LEU A 586 -21.36 12.33 -11.80
CA LEU A 586 -22.59 11.68 -11.30
C LEU A 586 -23.18 10.73 -12.35
N GLU A 587 -23.29 11.19 -13.59
CA GLU A 587 -23.79 10.38 -14.70
C GLU A 587 -22.93 9.13 -14.89
N TYR A 588 -21.61 9.25 -14.78
CA TYR A 588 -20.69 8.12 -14.78
C TYR A 588 -21.01 7.14 -13.64
N LEU A 589 -21.10 7.63 -12.40
CA LEU A 589 -21.39 6.78 -11.23
C LEU A 589 -22.72 6.02 -11.38
N LEU A 590 -23.73 6.65 -11.97
CA LEU A 590 -25.06 6.07 -12.17
C LEU A 590 -25.13 5.02 -13.28
N SER A 591 -24.18 4.99 -14.20
CA SER A 591 -24.31 4.24 -15.46
C SER A 591 -23.11 3.36 -15.82
N ARG A 592 -22.02 3.41 -15.06
CA ARG A 592 -20.86 2.53 -15.23
C ARG A 592 -20.76 1.52 -14.10
N PRO A 593 -20.30 0.29 -14.39
CA PRO A 593 -20.24 -0.79 -13.40
C PRO A 593 -19.16 -0.59 -12.32
N GLY A 594 -18.16 0.28 -12.55
CA GLY A 594 -17.09 0.51 -11.58
C GLY A 594 -16.23 1.75 -11.85
N ALA A 595 -15.12 1.89 -11.12
CA ALA A 595 -14.23 3.05 -11.25
C ALA A 595 -13.54 3.16 -12.61
N HIS A 596 -13.30 2.03 -13.28
CA HIS A 596 -12.70 1.97 -14.61
C HIS A 596 -13.75 1.72 -15.69
N PHE A 597 -13.60 2.38 -16.83
CA PHE A 597 -14.46 2.14 -17.98
C PHE A 597 -13.75 2.38 -19.30
N ALA A 598 -14.00 1.48 -20.25
CA ALA A 598 -13.62 1.58 -21.65
C ALA A 598 -14.69 0.90 -22.51
N LEU A 599 -14.74 1.22 -23.80
CA LEU A 599 -15.70 0.63 -24.74
C LEU A 599 -15.27 -0.74 -25.27
N THR A 600 -14.04 -1.15 -25.02
CA THR A 600 -13.51 -2.46 -25.40
C THR A 600 -12.65 -3.01 -24.28
N HIS A 601 -12.66 -4.33 -24.13
CA HIS A 601 -11.78 -5.05 -23.22
C HIS A 601 -10.52 -5.58 -23.93
N GLU A 602 -10.46 -5.49 -25.25
CA GLU A 602 -9.33 -5.98 -26.02
C GLU A 602 -8.11 -5.11 -25.74
N GLY A 603 -7.01 -5.73 -25.30
CA GLY A 603 -5.77 -5.02 -24.94
C GLY A 603 -5.88 -4.15 -23.67
N ASN A 604 -6.93 -4.31 -22.86
CA ASN A 604 -7.17 -3.51 -21.66
C ASN A 604 -6.81 -4.26 -20.37
N LEU A 605 -6.17 -3.58 -19.40
CA LEU A 605 -5.78 -4.17 -18.12
C LEU A 605 -6.89 -4.13 -17.06
N TYR A 606 -7.86 -3.22 -17.19
CA TYR A 606 -8.81 -2.87 -16.12
C TYR A 606 -10.25 -3.31 -16.38
N VAL A 607 -10.66 -3.43 -17.64
CA VAL A 607 -12.04 -3.81 -17.98
C VAL A 607 -12.10 -5.20 -18.61
N THR A 608 -13.17 -5.90 -18.30
CA THR A 608 -13.51 -7.20 -18.88
C THR A 608 -14.66 -7.03 -19.87
N ARG A 609 -14.97 -8.08 -20.64
CA ARG A 609 -16.19 -8.11 -21.48
C ARG A 609 -17.46 -7.76 -20.70
N ALA A 610 -17.53 -8.13 -19.42
CA ALA A 610 -18.70 -7.85 -18.58
C ALA A 610 -18.77 -6.38 -18.13
N THR A 611 -17.64 -5.69 -17.99
CA THR A 611 -17.57 -4.32 -17.47
C THR A 611 -17.34 -3.25 -18.53
N ALA A 612 -17.05 -3.63 -19.78
CA ALA A 612 -16.96 -2.74 -20.96
C ALA A 612 -18.35 -2.38 -21.54
N LYS A 613 -19.33 -2.12 -20.67
CA LYS A 613 -20.70 -1.72 -21.02
C LYS A 613 -21.35 -0.90 -19.92
N ILE A 614 -22.34 -0.09 -20.29
CA ILE A 614 -23.25 0.61 -19.40
C ILE A 614 -23.98 -0.40 -18.51
N ASP A 615 -23.96 -0.11 -17.22
CA ASP A 615 -24.63 -0.86 -16.16
C ASP A 615 -25.08 0.14 -15.09
N PHE A 616 -26.35 0.09 -14.72
CA PHE A 616 -26.93 0.98 -13.71
C PHE A 616 -26.66 0.54 -12.27
N LYS A 617 -25.81 -0.49 -12.10
CA LYS A 617 -25.33 -0.95 -10.82
C LYS A 617 -23.81 -0.78 -10.73
N ASN A 618 -23.38 0.34 -10.14
CA ASN A 618 -21.99 0.51 -9.77
C ASN A 618 -21.69 -0.27 -8.49
N VAL A 619 -20.92 -1.35 -8.61
CA VAL A 619 -20.57 -2.22 -7.48
C VAL A 619 -19.19 -1.90 -6.91
N PHE A 620 -18.44 -1.00 -7.53
CA PHE A 620 -17.09 -0.66 -7.10
C PHE A 620 -17.09 0.29 -5.90
N PHE A 621 -17.99 1.27 -5.88
CA PHE A 621 -18.06 2.24 -4.78
C PHE A 621 -19.06 1.81 -3.70
N GLY A 622 -18.63 1.94 -2.44
CA GLY A 622 -19.43 1.60 -1.26
C GLY A 622 -20.31 2.75 -0.78
N SER A 623 -20.96 2.52 0.36
CA SER A 623 -21.92 3.46 0.98
C SER A 623 -21.36 4.87 1.21
N ALA A 624 -20.07 4.98 1.53
CA ALA A 624 -19.39 6.25 1.79
C ALA A 624 -19.43 7.21 0.59
N ILE A 625 -19.26 6.69 -0.63
CA ILE A 625 -19.31 7.49 -1.85
C ILE A 625 -20.73 7.95 -2.14
N TRP A 626 -21.72 7.06 -2.09
CA TRP A 626 -23.10 7.42 -2.39
C TRP A 626 -23.69 8.39 -1.36
N GLN A 627 -23.38 8.20 -0.07
CA GLN A 627 -23.70 9.18 0.97
C GLN A 627 -23.00 10.51 0.71
N GLY A 628 -21.75 10.50 0.28
CA GLY A 628 -21.00 11.72 -0.03
C GLY A 628 -21.57 12.49 -1.23
N VAL A 629 -22.01 11.78 -2.27
CA VAL A 629 -22.71 12.38 -3.42
C VAL A 629 -24.01 13.05 -2.97
N ASP A 630 -24.83 12.36 -2.16
CA ASP A 630 -26.08 12.91 -1.60
C ASP A 630 -25.82 14.20 -0.82
N ALA A 631 -24.85 14.17 0.11
CA ALA A 631 -24.48 15.34 0.92
C ALA A 631 -23.95 16.52 0.08
N LEU A 632 -23.10 16.26 -0.93
CA LEU A 632 -22.52 17.32 -1.76
C LEU A 632 -23.50 17.92 -2.78
N LEU A 633 -24.60 17.22 -3.06
CA LEU A 633 -25.74 17.73 -3.83
C LEU A 633 -26.80 18.41 -2.93
N GLY A 634 -26.53 18.55 -1.63
CA GLY A 634 -27.44 19.18 -0.67
C GLY A 634 -28.63 18.31 -0.27
N GLU A 635 -28.53 16.99 -0.42
CA GLU A 635 -29.60 16.02 -0.11
C GLU A 635 -30.90 16.25 -0.90
N LEU A 636 -30.77 16.90 -2.06
CA LEU A 636 -31.90 17.29 -2.91
C LEU A 636 -32.42 16.16 -3.81
N ASN A 637 -31.79 14.99 -3.79
CA ASN A 637 -32.14 13.84 -4.63
C ASN A 637 -32.40 12.59 -3.78
N PRO A 638 -33.56 12.48 -3.11
CA PRO A 638 -33.82 11.42 -2.12
C PRO A 638 -33.61 9.99 -2.62
N TRP A 639 -33.76 9.76 -3.93
CA TRP A 639 -33.53 8.46 -4.57
C TRP A 639 -32.06 8.01 -4.56
N LEU A 640 -31.09 8.89 -4.29
CA LEU A 640 -29.68 8.50 -4.12
C LEU A 640 -29.46 7.62 -2.90
N ARG A 641 -30.33 7.70 -1.89
CA ARG A 641 -30.25 6.89 -0.68
C ARG A 641 -30.38 5.39 -0.96
N ASP A 642 -31.11 5.03 -2.02
CA ASP A 642 -31.25 3.65 -2.50
C ASP A 642 -29.92 3.10 -3.07
N TYR A 643 -28.96 3.97 -3.41
CA TYR A 643 -27.60 3.59 -3.79
C TYR A 643 -26.63 3.57 -2.60
N ALA A 644 -27.01 4.07 -1.42
CA ALA A 644 -26.13 4.04 -0.24
C ALA A 644 -26.36 2.79 0.62
N ALA A 645 -27.56 2.20 0.62
CA ALA A 645 -27.93 1.08 1.47
C ALA A 645 -28.78 0.03 0.75
N ASP A 646 -28.66 -1.23 1.18
CA ASP A 646 -29.53 -2.34 0.79
C ASP A 646 -30.15 -2.96 2.05
N ASN A 647 -31.47 -2.84 2.23
CA ASN A 647 -32.21 -3.34 3.39
C ASN A 647 -31.62 -2.92 4.75
N GLY A 648 -31.22 -1.64 4.87
CA GLY A 648 -30.62 -1.09 6.09
C GLY A 648 -29.18 -1.56 6.38
N ARG A 649 -28.54 -2.25 5.42
CA ARG A 649 -27.13 -2.61 5.47
C ARG A 649 -26.32 -1.71 4.53
N PRO A 650 -25.06 -1.40 4.86
CA PRO A 650 -24.19 -0.66 3.95
C PRO A 650 -23.97 -1.49 2.68
N LEU A 651 -23.96 -0.83 1.52
CA LEU A 651 -23.46 -1.45 0.30
C LEU A 651 -22.00 -1.84 0.47
N ARG A 652 -21.72 -3.14 0.27
CA ARG A 652 -20.37 -3.70 0.26
C ARG A 652 -19.77 -3.56 -1.13
N PRO A 653 -18.68 -2.80 -1.30
CA PRO A 653 -18.06 -2.66 -2.60
C PRO A 653 -17.24 -3.88 -3.03
N ARG A 654 -17.00 -3.95 -4.33
CA ARG A 654 -16.04 -4.85 -4.99
C ARG A 654 -14.87 -4.02 -5.51
N ASN A 655 -14.02 -3.57 -4.58
CA ASN A 655 -12.89 -2.71 -4.86
C ASN A 655 -11.57 -3.22 -4.23
N ASN A 656 -10.54 -2.40 -4.33
CA ASN A 656 -9.17 -2.67 -3.87
C ASN A 656 -8.76 -1.86 -2.62
N SER A 657 -9.70 -1.27 -1.86
CA SER A 657 -9.42 -0.38 -0.72
C SER A 657 -9.41 -1.02 0.67
N ALA A 658 -9.62 -2.33 0.77
CA ALA A 658 -9.68 -3.06 2.05
C ALA A 658 -10.63 -2.45 3.12
N GLU A 659 -11.67 -1.73 2.70
CA GLU A 659 -12.58 -1.03 3.61
C GLU A 659 -13.40 -2.02 4.47
N PRO A 660 -13.40 -1.87 5.81
CA PRO A 660 -14.18 -2.73 6.69
C PRO A 660 -15.66 -2.33 6.69
N GLU A 661 -16.55 -3.30 6.96
CA GLU A 661 -18.01 -3.09 6.94
C GLU A 661 -18.47 -1.95 7.86
N TRP A 662 -17.82 -1.77 9.02
CA TRP A 662 -18.15 -0.70 9.97
C TRP A 662 -17.89 0.70 9.41
N SER A 663 -16.95 0.88 8.46
CA SER A 663 -16.75 2.17 7.77
C SER A 663 -17.96 2.51 6.89
N GLY A 664 -18.55 1.50 6.23
CA GLY A 664 -19.82 1.64 5.51
C GLY A 664 -20.99 2.02 6.44
N LEU A 665 -21.07 1.41 7.63
CA LEU A 665 -22.06 1.79 8.64
C LEU A 665 -21.86 3.23 9.14
N LEU A 666 -20.61 3.68 9.27
CA LEU A 666 -20.30 5.06 9.65
C LEU A 666 -20.78 6.05 8.59
N ALA A 667 -20.74 5.69 7.30
CA ALA A 667 -21.36 6.50 6.25
C ALA A 667 -22.88 6.62 6.44
N LEU A 668 -23.57 5.50 6.70
CA LEU A 668 -25.01 5.53 6.97
C LEU A 668 -25.35 6.36 8.22
N TYR A 669 -24.50 6.28 9.26
CA TYR A 669 -24.66 7.10 10.46
C TYR A 669 -24.53 8.60 10.17
N ARG A 670 -23.59 9.00 9.31
CA ARG A 670 -23.46 10.41 8.87
C ARG A 670 -24.69 10.89 8.08
N GLN A 671 -25.41 9.99 7.40
CA GLN A 671 -26.64 10.33 6.68
C GLN A 671 -27.86 10.40 7.60
N ASN A 672 -28.02 9.43 8.50
CA ASN A 672 -29.14 9.36 9.45
C ASN A 672 -28.62 8.96 10.84
N PRO A 673 -28.19 9.92 11.67
CA PRO A 673 -27.65 9.63 12.99
C PRO A 673 -28.71 9.02 13.91
N SER A 674 -28.42 7.86 14.51
CA SER A 674 -29.26 7.26 15.56
C SER A 674 -28.40 6.55 16.61
N PRO A 675 -28.85 6.49 17.88
CA PRO A 675 -28.15 5.75 18.94
C PRO A 675 -27.96 4.26 18.60
N GLU A 676 -28.96 3.63 17.97
CA GLU A 676 -28.94 2.21 17.59
C GLU A 676 -27.89 1.94 16.51
N LEU A 677 -27.82 2.81 15.50
CA LEU A 677 -26.84 2.69 14.43
C LEU A 677 -25.42 2.92 14.95
N LEU A 678 -25.22 3.91 15.83
CA LEU A 678 -23.91 4.13 16.47
C LEU A 678 -23.49 2.92 17.32
N ALA A 679 -24.41 2.33 18.09
CA ALA A 679 -24.13 1.12 18.86
C ALA A 679 -23.68 -0.04 17.95
N LYS A 680 -24.33 -0.21 16.79
CA LYS A 680 -23.93 -1.21 15.78
C LYS A 680 -22.55 -0.93 15.19
N VAL A 681 -22.25 0.33 14.83
CA VAL A 681 -20.90 0.74 14.35
C VAL A 681 -19.84 0.36 15.39
N ARG A 682 -20.07 0.71 16.66
CA ARG A 682 -19.13 0.41 17.76
C ARG A 682 -18.93 -1.09 17.94
N TYR A 683 -19.99 -1.88 17.90
CA TYR A 683 -19.90 -3.34 17.99
C TYR A 683 -19.03 -3.93 16.88
N GLU A 684 -19.33 -3.62 15.62
CA GLU A 684 -18.59 -4.14 14.47
C GLU A 684 -17.13 -3.68 14.45
N ALA A 685 -16.87 -2.41 14.79
CA ALA A 685 -15.51 -1.87 14.91
C ALA A 685 -14.71 -2.57 16.01
N ASN A 686 -15.28 -2.77 17.20
CA ASN A 686 -14.61 -3.46 18.31
C ASN A 686 -14.28 -4.91 17.95
N SER A 687 -15.23 -5.64 17.37
CA SER A 687 -14.99 -7.01 16.91
C SER A 687 -13.93 -7.06 15.81
N TRP A 688 -13.91 -6.09 14.90
CA TRP A 688 -12.89 -5.99 13.86
C TRP A 688 -11.50 -5.71 14.44
N ILE A 689 -11.35 -4.75 15.35
CA ILE A 689 -10.08 -4.43 16.04
C ILE A 689 -9.53 -5.68 16.72
N GLN A 690 -10.37 -6.36 17.50
CA GLN A 690 -9.96 -7.57 18.22
C GLN A 690 -9.50 -8.67 17.26
N ARG A 691 -10.22 -8.93 16.17
CA ARG A 691 -9.81 -9.94 15.16
C ARG A 691 -8.45 -9.61 14.55
N VAL A 692 -8.23 -8.35 14.17
CA VAL A 692 -7.00 -7.91 13.55
C VAL A 692 -5.81 -8.02 14.51
N GLN A 693 -5.97 -7.58 15.75
CA GLN A 693 -4.93 -7.68 16.78
C GLN A 693 -4.59 -9.14 17.10
N THR A 694 -5.60 -10.02 17.19
CA THR A 694 -5.39 -11.45 17.44
C THR A 694 -4.74 -12.15 16.25
N LEU A 695 -5.10 -11.79 15.01
CA LEU A 695 -4.53 -12.41 13.81
C LEU A 695 -3.01 -12.24 13.75
N ASN A 696 -2.49 -11.06 14.13
CA ASN A 696 -1.07 -10.69 14.13
C ASN A 696 -0.24 -11.46 13.09
N ALA A 697 -0.51 -11.16 11.81
CA ALA A 697 -0.23 -12.05 10.70
C ALA A 697 1.25 -12.49 10.61
N THR A 698 1.45 -13.79 10.30
CA THR A 698 2.76 -14.45 10.15
C THR A 698 3.16 -14.64 8.68
N THR A 699 2.20 -14.72 7.77
CA THR A 699 2.46 -14.96 6.34
C THR A 699 3.00 -13.72 5.63
N THR A 700 4.11 -13.88 4.91
CA THR A 700 4.72 -12.83 4.08
C THR A 700 3.84 -12.47 2.88
N ARG A 701 3.92 -11.21 2.40
CA ARG A 701 3.05 -10.68 1.32
C ARG A 701 3.72 -10.62 -0.06
N GLY A 702 5.03 -10.88 -0.15
CA GLY A 702 5.81 -10.67 -1.37
C GLY A 702 5.89 -9.19 -1.77
N ILE A 703 6.25 -8.91 -3.02
CA ILE A 703 6.52 -7.55 -3.52
C ILE A 703 5.38 -6.95 -4.37
N GLN A 704 4.36 -7.73 -4.69
CA GLN A 704 3.27 -7.34 -5.60
C GLN A 704 2.15 -6.53 -4.91
N PRO A 705 1.70 -6.83 -3.68
CA PRO A 705 0.55 -6.12 -3.11
C PRO A 705 0.84 -4.65 -2.80
N PHE A 706 -0.19 -3.81 -2.86
CA PHE A 706 -0.11 -2.40 -2.44
C PHE A 706 0.18 -2.29 -0.94
N TYR A 707 1.21 -1.53 -0.58
CA TYR A 707 1.69 -1.37 0.79
C TYR A 707 0.59 -0.87 1.72
N ASN A 708 -0.02 0.27 1.36
CA ASN A 708 -0.94 1.01 2.23
C ASN A 708 -2.32 0.36 2.42
N VAL A 709 -2.58 -0.81 1.82
CA VAL A 709 -3.84 -1.57 1.98
C VAL A 709 -3.63 -3.05 2.33
N SER A 710 -2.48 -3.63 1.99
CA SER A 710 -2.25 -5.09 2.13
C SER A 710 -1.33 -5.48 3.27
N PHE A 711 -0.47 -4.55 3.70
CA PHE A 711 0.59 -4.85 4.67
C PHE A 711 0.10 -4.64 6.11
N TYR A 712 -0.74 -3.65 6.37
CA TYR A 712 -1.23 -3.32 7.69
C TYR A 712 -2.74 -3.01 7.71
N PRO A 713 -3.37 -2.98 8.90
CA PRO A 713 -4.80 -2.77 9.03
C PRO A 713 -5.26 -1.33 8.72
N TYR A 714 -6.47 -1.22 8.22
CA TYR A 714 -7.20 0.03 8.01
C TYR A 714 -7.35 0.80 9.33
N TRP A 715 -6.94 2.08 9.39
CA TRP A 715 -6.93 2.80 10.67
C TRP A 715 -7.54 4.20 10.65
N TRP A 716 -7.68 4.81 9.48
CA TRP A 716 -8.02 6.24 9.38
C TRP A 716 -9.44 6.56 9.85
N ASP A 717 -10.48 5.77 9.52
CA ASP A 717 -11.85 6.03 10.02
C ASP A 717 -12.01 5.70 11.52
N LEU A 718 -11.03 5.06 12.17
CA LEU A 718 -11.06 4.92 13.63
C LEU A 718 -10.94 6.29 14.31
N LEU A 719 -10.24 7.24 13.69
CA LEU A 719 -10.17 8.61 14.19
C LEU A 719 -11.52 9.32 14.05
N ASP A 720 -12.23 9.10 12.94
CA ASP A 720 -13.60 9.60 12.77
C ASP A 720 -14.53 9.04 13.87
N LEU A 721 -14.40 7.75 14.20
CA LEU A 721 -15.18 7.14 15.28
C LEU A 721 -14.76 7.63 16.68
N TYR A 722 -13.46 7.89 16.90
CA TYR A 722 -12.97 8.53 18.12
C TYR A 722 -13.57 9.92 18.29
N GLU A 723 -13.57 10.76 17.24
CA GLU A 723 -14.16 12.10 17.29
C GLU A 723 -15.67 12.09 17.62
N ILE A 724 -16.40 11.06 17.18
CA ILE A 724 -17.84 10.92 17.46
C ILE A 724 -18.12 10.40 18.88
N THR A 725 -17.23 9.59 19.45
CA THR A 725 -17.52 8.81 20.67
C THR A 725 -16.67 9.18 21.88
N ASP A 726 -15.55 9.87 21.67
CA ASP A 726 -14.46 10.09 22.63
C ASP A 726 -13.91 8.80 23.29
N ASP A 727 -14.14 7.65 22.66
CA ASP A 727 -13.72 6.34 23.16
C ASP A 727 -12.26 6.07 22.76
N THR A 728 -11.34 6.20 23.72
CA THR A 728 -9.89 6.13 23.48
C THR A 728 -9.42 4.82 22.86
N ARG A 729 -10.21 3.75 22.92
CA ARG A 729 -9.89 2.48 22.25
C ARG A 729 -9.69 2.65 20.74
N TYR A 730 -10.47 3.52 20.10
CA TYR A 730 -10.35 3.78 18.66
C TYR A 730 -9.10 4.59 18.34
N ARG A 731 -8.78 5.60 19.16
CA ARG A 731 -7.51 6.34 19.08
C ARG A 731 -6.31 5.40 19.25
N ASP A 732 -6.33 4.54 20.26
CA ASP A 732 -5.20 3.67 20.58
C ASP A 732 -4.98 2.61 19.48
N ALA A 733 -6.07 2.05 18.93
CA ALA A 733 -6.00 1.18 17.77
C ALA A 733 -5.50 1.93 16.50
N ALA A 734 -5.97 3.17 16.28
CA ALA A 734 -5.48 3.99 15.18
C ALA A 734 -3.97 4.24 15.29
N ARG A 735 -3.49 4.61 16.49
CA ARG A 735 -2.07 4.79 16.80
C ARG A 735 -1.26 3.52 16.53
N GLN A 736 -1.74 2.37 17.02
CA GLN A 736 -1.06 1.08 16.84
C GLN A 736 -0.86 0.74 15.36
N PHE A 737 -1.89 0.96 14.53
CA PHE A 737 -1.83 0.63 13.11
C PHE A 737 -1.11 1.70 12.27
N ALA A 738 -1.19 2.97 12.65
CA ALA A 738 -0.51 4.08 11.96
C ALA A 738 1.02 3.98 12.01
N TRP A 739 1.59 3.29 13.02
CA TRP A 739 3.02 2.98 13.07
C TRP A 739 3.51 2.25 11.82
N GLN A 740 2.67 1.37 11.25
CA GLN A 740 3.01 0.66 10.02
C GLN A 740 2.97 1.58 8.80
N THR A 741 2.07 2.57 8.77
CA THR A 741 2.12 3.62 7.73
C THR A 741 3.43 4.39 7.81
N VAL A 742 3.80 4.85 9.02
CA VAL A 742 5.04 5.62 9.23
C VAL A 742 6.28 4.81 8.87
N ALA A 743 6.35 3.53 9.20
CA ALA A 743 7.50 2.71 8.87
C ALA A 743 7.76 2.56 7.35
N GLY A 744 6.72 2.74 6.52
CA GLY A 744 6.83 2.78 5.06
C GLY A 744 7.15 4.16 4.47
N ILE A 745 7.28 5.19 5.29
CA ILE A 745 7.64 6.55 4.86
C ILE A 745 9.14 6.73 5.01
N TRP A 746 9.78 7.34 4.02
CA TRP A 746 11.24 7.51 4.00
C TRP A 746 11.71 8.50 5.06
N VAL A 747 12.80 8.15 5.75
CA VAL A 747 13.55 9.06 6.65
C VAL A 747 15.00 9.27 6.20
N THR A 748 15.42 8.64 5.10
CA THR A 748 16.78 8.74 4.56
C THR A 748 16.82 9.09 3.05
N PRO A 749 17.94 9.63 2.54
CA PRO A 749 18.97 10.31 3.33
C PRO A 749 18.34 11.50 4.08
N PRO A 750 18.74 11.75 5.34
CA PRO A 750 18.22 12.89 6.10
C PRO A 750 18.44 14.18 5.31
N ALA A 751 17.45 15.09 5.30
CA ALA A 751 17.68 16.40 4.70
C ALA A 751 18.75 17.12 5.49
N ALA A 752 19.79 17.59 4.79
CA ALA A 752 20.73 18.50 5.42
C ALA A 752 19.98 19.79 5.82
N PRO A 753 20.08 20.25 7.08
CA PRO A 753 19.36 21.43 7.52
C PRO A 753 19.86 22.68 6.79
N PRO A 754 19.00 23.67 6.53
CA PRO A 754 19.44 24.94 5.95
C PRO A 754 20.57 25.59 6.77
N PRO A 755 21.57 26.22 6.12
CA PRO A 755 21.58 26.66 4.72
C PRO A 755 22.09 25.63 3.69
N ALA A 756 22.11 24.32 4.02
CA ALA A 756 22.58 23.30 3.08
C ALA A 756 21.83 23.32 1.73
N THR A 757 22.57 23.09 0.65
CA THR A 757 22.08 23.12 -0.73
C THR A 757 22.34 21.80 -1.46
N ALA A 758 21.55 21.53 -2.50
CA ALA A 758 21.72 20.44 -3.44
C ALA A 758 21.88 21.01 -4.87
N THR A 759 22.81 20.43 -5.64
CA THR A 759 22.93 20.69 -7.08
C THR A 759 22.02 19.75 -7.84
N LEU A 760 21.14 20.30 -8.68
CA LEU A 760 20.25 19.57 -9.56
C LEU A 760 20.81 19.59 -10.98
N TYR A 761 20.60 18.50 -11.72
CA TYR A 761 20.93 18.36 -13.13
C TYR A 761 22.42 18.56 -13.44
N PRO A 762 23.32 17.85 -12.73
CA PRO A 762 24.75 17.99 -12.93
C PRO A 762 25.11 17.74 -14.39
N GLY A 763 25.84 18.68 -15.01
CA GLY A 763 26.19 18.63 -16.42
C GLY A 763 25.14 19.20 -17.37
N GLY A 764 24.03 19.75 -16.87
CA GLY A 764 23.02 20.46 -17.68
C GLY A 764 22.01 19.55 -18.40
N HIS A 765 21.85 18.31 -17.93
CA HIS A 765 21.00 17.30 -18.55
C HIS A 765 20.27 16.45 -17.50
N ILE A 766 19.13 15.90 -17.90
CA ILE A 766 18.43 14.82 -17.20
C ILE A 766 18.49 13.58 -18.07
N THR A 767 19.12 12.53 -17.55
CA THR A 767 19.24 11.24 -18.22
C THR A 767 18.50 10.17 -17.44
N GLY A 768 17.71 9.33 -18.10
CA GLY A 768 17.01 8.24 -17.45
C GLY A 768 16.17 7.41 -18.40
N SER A 769 15.49 6.40 -17.89
CA SER A 769 14.55 5.57 -18.66
C SER A 769 13.18 5.65 -18.01
N TYR A 770 12.17 6.05 -18.79
CA TYR A 770 10.84 6.32 -18.28
C TYR A 770 9.76 5.60 -19.08
N TYR A 771 8.64 5.28 -18.43
CA TYR A 771 7.53 4.64 -19.11
C TYR A 771 6.80 5.58 -20.06
N ILE A 772 6.38 5.11 -21.23
CA ILE A 772 5.43 5.85 -22.07
C ILE A 772 4.05 5.25 -21.88
N TRP A 773 3.10 6.11 -21.56
CA TRP A 773 1.75 5.75 -21.21
C TRP A 773 0.74 6.10 -22.30
N TRP A 774 -0.48 5.57 -22.16
CA TRP A 774 -1.59 5.82 -23.07
C TRP A 774 -2.25 7.18 -22.81
N LEU A 775 -2.70 7.82 -23.88
CA LEU A 775 -3.66 8.91 -23.86
C LEU A 775 -4.64 8.67 -25.02
N GLY A 776 -5.84 8.19 -24.69
CA GLY A 776 -6.73 7.57 -25.68
C GLY A 776 -6.08 6.28 -26.22
N ASN A 777 -6.05 6.13 -27.55
CA ASN A 777 -5.39 5.00 -28.23
C ASN A 777 -3.94 5.28 -28.63
N ASP A 778 -3.43 6.49 -28.38
CA ASP A 778 -2.04 6.85 -28.71
C ASP A 778 -1.16 6.73 -27.47
N ARG A 779 0.12 6.43 -27.67
CA ARG A 779 1.14 6.54 -26.62
C ARG A 779 1.75 7.93 -26.60
N PHE A 780 1.78 8.58 -25.45
CA PHE A 780 2.15 9.99 -25.34
C PHE A 780 2.80 10.30 -24.01
N ARG A 781 3.75 11.25 -24.01
CA ARG A 781 4.33 11.82 -22.80
C ARG A 781 4.58 13.32 -23.00
N LEU A 782 3.99 14.14 -22.13
CA LEU A 782 3.91 15.59 -22.31
C LEU A 782 5.29 16.25 -22.27
N GLY A 783 5.58 17.16 -23.20
CA GLY A 783 6.82 17.96 -23.23
C GLY A 783 8.06 17.19 -23.67
N TRP A 784 7.93 15.95 -24.14
CA TRP A 784 9.04 15.14 -24.66
C TRP A 784 9.24 15.36 -26.17
N PRO A 785 10.50 15.33 -26.66
CA PRO A 785 10.78 15.50 -28.08
C PRO A 785 10.28 14.27 -28.88
N PRO A 786 9.69 14.47 -30.07
CA PRO A 786 9.38 13.38 -30.99
C PRO A 786 10.66 12.63 -31.40
N ARG A 787 10.65 11.29 -31.43
CA ARG A 787 11.78 10.50 -31.95
C ARG A 787 11.68 10.39 -33.48
N ALA A 788 12.83 10.36 -34.16
CA ALA A 788 12.88 10.23 -35.61
C ALA A 788 12.26 8.90 -36.07
N GLY A 789 11.20 8.97 -36.89
CA GLY A 789 10.48 7.80 -37.41
C GLY A 789 9.31 7.30 -36.56
N ASP A 790 9.05 7.88 -35.39
CA ASP A 790 8.02 7.39 -34.46
C ASP A 790 6.62 7.94 -34.79
N ARG A 791 5.65 7.04 -35.03
CA ARG A 791 4.20 7.39 -35.12
C ARG A 791 3.54 7.67 -33.74
N LYS A 792 4.31 8.21 -32.78
CA LYS A 792 4.07 8.32 -31.32
C LYS A 792 4.53 7.09 -30.50
N HIS A 793 5.75 7.19 -29.96
CA HIS A 793 6.39 6.41 -28.90
C HIS A 793 5.84 5.00 -28.60
N HIS A 794 6.23 4.02 -29.41
CA HIS A 794 5.70 2.64 -29.37
C HIS A 794 6.36 1.74 -28.30
N GLU A 795 7.33 2.25 -27.53
CA GLU A 795 8.07 1.50 -26.52
C GLU A 795 7.50 1.73 -25.10
N ALA A 796 7.48 0.69 -24.27
CA ALA A 796 6.96 0.80 -22.90
C ALA A 796 7.93 1.55 -21.99
N LEU A 797 9.25 1.35 -22.14
CA LEU A 797 10.30 2.04 -21.37
C LEU A 797 11.27 2.70 -22.36
N VAL A 798 11.49 4.00 -22.19
CA VAL A 798 12.13 4.87 -23.19
C VAL A 798 13.28 5.61 -22.52
N PRO A 799 14.55 5.40 -22.95
CA PRO A 799 15.66 6.22 -22.50
C PRO A 799 15.51 7.66 -23.01
N VAL A 800 15.88 8.61 -22.17
CA VAL A 800 15.78 10.04 -22.44
C VAL A 800 17.05 10.74 -22.00
N ASP A 801 17.40 11.77 -22.76
CA ASP A 801 18.40 12.78 -22.45
C ASP A 801 17.77 14.15 -22.76
N LEU A 802 17.40 14.89 -21.72
CA LEU A 802 16.74 16.19 -21.84
C LEU A 802 17.70 17.29 -21.39
N PRO A 803 17.94 18.33 -22.21
CA PRO A 803 18.74 19.48 -21.80
C PRO A 803 17.97 20.28 -20.75
N VAL A 804 18.54 20.40 -19.55
CA VAL A 804 17.96 21.14 -18.42
C VAL A 804 19.09 21.85 -17.66
N PRO A 805 19.08 23.18 -17.52
CA PRO A 805 20.18 23.90 -16.88
C PRO A 805 20.46 23.39 -15.46
N GLU A 806 21.73 23.14 -15.17
CA GLU A 806 22.21 22.86 -13.82
C GLU A 806 21.87 24.04 -12.90
N LYS A 807 21.42 23.75 -11.68
CA LYS A 807 21.11 24.78 -10.69
C LYS A 807 21.26 24.28 -9.26
N THR A 808 21.34 25.21 -8.33
CA THR A 808 21.42 24.92 -6.90
C THR A 808 20.13 25.31 -6.21
N VAL A 809 19.60 24.41 -5.37
CA VAL A 809 18.41 24.63 -4.54
C VAL A 809 18.73 24.32 -3.07
N PRO A 810 17.95 24.81 -2.09
CA PRO A 810 18.07 24.32 -0.72
C PRO A 810 17.82 22.80 -0.66
N ALA A 811 18.69 22.05 0.02
CA ALA A 811 18.71 20.58 -0.05
C ALA A 811 17.37 19.94 0.40
N TRP A 812 16.68 20.55 1.35
CA TRP A 812 15.40 20.06 1.87
C TRP A 812 14.27 20.06 0.83
N VAL A 813 14.34 20.92 -0.20
CA VAL A 813 13.28 21.08 -1.22
C VAL A 813 13.04 19.76 -1.95
N VAL A 814 14.13 19.12 -2.39
CA VAL A 814 14.11 17.87 -3.15
C VAL A 814 14.28 16.62 -2.28
N SER A 815 14.27 16.77 -0.94
CA SER A 815 14.47 15.66 -0.02
C SER A 815 13.38 14.56 -0.19
N PRO A 816 13.75 13.27 -0.22
CA PRO A 816 12.79 12.16 -0.31
C PRO A 816 12.07 11.88 1.01
N VAL A 817 12.60 12.35 2.14
CA VAL A 817 12.01 12.14 3.46
C VAL A 817 10.57 12.62 3.50
N GLY A 818 9.68 11.79 4.02
CA GLY A 818 8.24 12.02 4.02
C GLY A 818 7.49 11.40 2.83
N LEU A 819 8.19 10.91 1.80
CA LEU A 819 7.55 10.19 0.69
C LEU A 819 7.29 8.73 1.07
N GLY A 820 6.22 8.16 0.50
CA GLY A 820 5.85 6.76 0.68
C GLY A 820 6.17 5.89 -0.53
N LEU A 821 5.72 4.64 -0.46
CA LEU A 821 5.70 3.68 -1.57
C LEU A 821 4.27 3.24 -1.91
N GLU A 822 4.05 2.82 -3.15
CA GLU A 822 2.80 2.21 -3.60
C GLU A 822 2.84 0.69 -3.45
N GLN A 823 3.69 0.04 -4.25
CA GLN A 823 3.99 -1.38 -4.17
C GLN A 823 5.52 -1.52 -4.11
N PRO A 824 6.06 -2.51 -3.39
CA PRO A 824 7.48 -2.81 -3.48
C PRO A 824 7.93 -3.03 -4.94
N ILE A 825 7.13 -3.70 -5.78
CA ILE A 825 7.50 -3.88 -7.18
C ILE A 825 7.56 -2.56 -7.97
N SER A 826 6.67 -1.60 -7.70
CA SER A 826 6.64 -0.33 -8.43
C SER A 826 7.80 0.61 -8.07
N TRP A 827 8.45 0.37 -6.93
CA TRP A 827 9.73 1.01 -6.54
C TRP A 827 10.82 0.84 -7.62
N LEU A 828 10.79 -0.28 -8.34
CA LEU A 828 11.81 -0.70 -9.31
C LEU A 828 11.49 -0.30 -10.76
N THR A 829 10.47 0.55 -10.97
CA THR A 829 9.94 0.92 -12.29
C THR A 829 10.85 1.86 -13.08
N ALA A 830 11.57 2.77 -12.42
CA ALA A 830 12.65 3.48 -13.08
C ALA A 830 13.85 2.53 -13.23
N ALA A 831 14.40 2.43 -14.44
CA ALA A 831 15.37 1.37 -14.79
C ALA A 831 16.57 1.26 -13.83
N HIS A 832 17.00 2.40 -13.27
CA HIS A 832 18.17 2.51 -12.41
C HIS A 832 17.90 3.23 -11.09
N GLN A 833 17.04 4.24 -11.11
CA GLN A 833 16.61 4.98 -9.92
C GLN A 833 15.33 4.39 -9.34
N MET A 834 15.01 4.74 -8.11
CA MET A 834 13.84 4.20 -7.43
C MET A 834 12.71 5.19 -7.27
N SER A 835 11.47 4.72 -7.35
CA SER A 835 10.29 5.58 -7.49
C SER A 835 9.47 5.70 -6.20
N ASN A 836 9.51 6.87 -5.56
CA ASN A 836 8.59 7.23 -4.50
C ASN A 836 7.25 7.72 -5.04
N ILE A 837 6.17 7.52 -4.27
CA ILE A 837 4.88 8.14 -4.59
C ILE A 837 4.71 9.49 -3.90
N GLN A 838 4.02 10.40 -4.57
CA GLN A 838 3.68 11.72 -4.05
C GLN A 838 2.26 11.80 -3.46
N LEU A 839 1.45 10.75 -3.59
CA LEU A 839 0.08 10.68 -3.05
C LEU A 839 0.04 10.22 -1.59
N SER A 840 0.28 11.16 -0.69
CA SER A 840 0.30 10.97 0.76
C SER A 840 -1.07 11.17 1.42
N SER A 841 -2.09 10.40 1.01
CA SER A 841 -3.47 10.52 1.55
C SER A 841 -3.56 10.32 3.07
N TRP A 842 -2.52 9.76 3.70
CA TRP A 842 -2.39 9.64 5.16
C TRP A 842 -2.09 10.96 5.88
N ALA A 843 -1.58 12.00 5.20
CA ALA A 843 -1.03 13.20 5.86
C ALA A 843 -2.04 13.90 6.79
N ALA A 844 -3.28 14.12 6.33
CA ALA A 844 -4.33 14.71 7.17
C ALA A 844 -4.70 13.79 8.36
N ASN A 845 -4.71 12.47 8.16
CA ASN A 845 -5.00 11.52 9.24
C ASN A 845 -3.88 11.47 10.29
N LEU A 846 -2.61 11.61 9.88
CA LEU A 846 -1.48 11.75 10.81
C LEU A 846 -1.56 13.06 11.61
N LEU A 847 -2.04 14.14 10.99
CA LEU A 847 -2.27 15.41 11.70
C LEU A 847 -3.39 15.28 12.75
N ARG A 848 -4.49 14.60 12.43
CA ARG A 848 -5.56 14.26 13.39
C ARG A 848 -5.03 13.38 14.52
N LEU A 849 -4.21 12.38 14.20
CA LEU A 849 -3.61 11.48 15.19
C LEU A 849 -2.68 12.25 16.14
N SER A 850 -1.93 13.24 15.64
CA SER A 850 -1.10 14.12 16.47
C SER A 850 -1.93 14.76 17.58
N VAL A 851 -3.06 15.40 17.24
CA VAL A 851 -3.93 16.03 18.24
C VAL A 851 -4.59 15.00 19.15
N ALA A 852 -5.09 13.89 18.59
CA ALA A 852 -5.76 12.86 19.37
C ALA A 852 -4.83 12.23 20.42
N THR A 853 -3.53 12.16 20.15
CA THR A 853 -2.51 11.56 21.04
C THR A 853 -1.70 12.59 21.83
N GLY A 854 -1.71 13.87 21.44
CA GLY A 854 -0.83 14.91 21.98
C GLY A 854 0.64 14.73 21.58
N ASP A 855 0.92 14.06 20.47
CA ASP A 855 2.27 13.63 20.08
C ASP A 855 2.67 14.17 18.70
N ASP A 856 3.52 15.20 18.69
CA ASP A 856 3.95 15.92 17.49
C ASP A 856 4.78 15.06 16.51
N TYR A 857 5.23 13.87 16.92
CA TYR A 857 5.88 12.92 16.03
C TYR A 857 5.04 12.66 14.76
N TRP A 858 3.72 12.50 14.91
CA TRP A 858 2.81 12.27 13.78
C TRP A 858 2.70 13.50 12.87
N ARG A 859 2.72 14.70 13.46
CA ARG A 859 2.71 15.97 12.71
C ARG A 859 3.98 16.13 11.88
N THR A 860 5.15 15.73 12.39
CA THR A 860 6.42 15.76 11.65
C THR A 860 6.34 14.95 10.36
N PHE A 861 5.82 13.72 10.41
CA PHE A 861 5.58 12.91 9.20
C PHE A 861 4.54 13.56 8.28
N ALA A 862 3.41 14.01 8.84
CA ALA A 862 2.35 14.65 8.07
C ALA A 862 2.87 15.83 7.24
N ARG A 863 3.69 16.69 7.84
CA ARG A 863 4.29 17.86 7.18
C ARG A 863 5.32 17.48 6.13
N ASN A 864 6.23 16.56 6.46
CA ASN A 864 7.24 16.06 5.51
C ASN A 864 6.65 15.39 4.26
N SER A 865 5.44 14.81 4.40
CA SER A 865 4.74 14.18 3.28
C SER A 865 4.10 15.15 2.28
N ILE A 866 3.73 16.38 2.68
CA ILE A 866 2.87 17.25 1.85
C ILE A 866 3.36 18.69 1.68
N ILE A 867 3.97 19.30 2.69
CA ILE A 867 4.28 20.73 2.68
C ILE A 867 5.42 21.01 1.68
N GLY A 868 5.19 21.93 0.76
CA GLY A 868 6.17 22.37 -0.22
C GLY A 868 6.52 21.35 -1.30
N ARG A 869 5.67 20.34 -1.55
CA ARG A 869 5.92 19.29 -2.56
C ARG A 869 5.58 19.67 -4.00
N GLY A 870 4.73 20.66 -4.21
CA GLY A 870 4.37 21.12 -5.55
C GLY A 870 3.56 22.40 -5.52
N ALA A 871 3.47 23.06 -6.68
CA ALA A 871 2.65 24.26 -6.88
C ALA A 871 1.30 23.98 -7.56
N SER A 872 1.15 22.79 -8.13
CA SER A 872 -0.07 22.24 -8.74
C SER A 872 -0.07 20.71 -8.53
N TYR A 873 -0.61 19.92 -9.47
CA TYR A 873 -0.47 18.46 -9.46
C TYR A 873 0.98 18.05 -9.76
N PRO A 874 1.64 17.33 -8.84
CA PRO A 874 3.05 17.05 -8.99
C PRO A 874 3.32 15.67 -9.66
N GLY A 875 2.39 15.12 -10.45
CA GLY A 875 2.55 13.76 -10.96
C GLY A 875 2.55 12.71 -9.83
N TYR A 876 2.91 11.48 -10.17
CA TYR A 876 2.74 10.33 -9.29
C TYR A 876 4.05 9.76 -8.74
N TYR A 877 5.00 9.43 -9.61
CA TYR A 877 6.29 8.83 -9.26
C TYR A 877 7.41 9.86 -9.26
N LEU A 878 8.12 9.99 -8.14
CA LEU A 878 9.36 10.76 -8.04
C LEU A 878 10.53 9.79 -8.02
N SER A 879 11.41 9.86 -9.03
CA SER A 879 12.53 8.93 -9.18
C SER A 879 13.90 9.60 -9.14
N ASP A 880 13.97 10.91 -8.94
CA ASP A 880 15.24 11.65 -8.86
C ASP A 880 15.03 12.96 -8.09
N PHE A 881 16.13 13.64 -7.78
CA PHE A 881 16.12 15.02 -7.28
C PHE A 881 15.70 15.99 -8.40
N VAL A 882 14.39 16.20 -8.56
CA VAL A 882 13.80 17.15 -9.51
C VAL A 882 12.91 18.18 -8.82
N ASP A 883 12.81 19.38 -9.39
CA ASP A 883 12.06 20.51 -8.79
C ASP A 883 11.04 21.16 -9.72
N PHE A 884 10.83 20.63 -10.93
CA PHE A 884 9.84 21.12 -11.90
C PHE A 884 8.43 21.27 -11.30
N MET A 885 8.13 20.47 -10.29
CA MET A 885 6.85 20.42 -9.58
C MET A 885 6.48 21.74 -8.89
N HIS A 886 7.46 22.63 -8.70
CA HIS A 886 7.26 23.96 -8.14
C HIS A 886 6.82 25.01 -9.18
N ASP A 887 6.80 24.67 -10.47
CA ASP A 887 6.09 25.45 -11.48
C ASP A 887 4.61 25.04 -11.51
N PRO A 888 3.65 25.96 -11.27
CA PRO A 888 2.22 25.63 -11.31
C PRO A 888 1.74 25.16 -12.69
N ASP A 889 2.43 25.50 -13.77
CA ASP A 889 2.11 25.08 -15.14
C ASP A 889 2.80 23.76 -15.54
N TYR A 890 3.62 23.15 -14.67
CA TYR A 890 4.27 21.88 -14.95
C TYR A 890 3.34 20.78 -15.50
N PRO A 891 2.17 20.48 -14.91
CA PRO A 891 1.25 19.48 -15.48
C PRO A 891 0.62 19.89 -16.81
N LYS A 892 0.78 21.14 -17.26
CA LYS A 892 0.28 21.66 -18.54
C LYS A 892 1.36 21.76 -19.62
N LYS A 893 2.62 21.95 -19.23
CA LYS A 893 3.75 22.20 -20.13
C LYS A 893 4.74 21.04 -20.21
N GLY A 894 4.89 20.26 -19.14
CA GLY A 894 5.93 19.25 -19.01
C GLY A 894 7.34 19.87 -18.88
N PRO A 895 8.40 19.09 -19.15
CA PRO A 895 8.36 17.68 -19.55
C PRO A 895 7.83 16.80 -18.42
N ASP A 896 6.98 15.82 -18.73
CA ASP A 896 6.50 14.85 -17.74
C ASP A 896 7.68 13.97 -17.28
N LEU A 897 8.24 14.25 -16.11
CA LEU A 897 9.29 13.46 -15.46
C LEU A 897 8.75 12.60 -14.32
N THR A 898 7.51 12.85 -13.89
CA THR A 898 6.92 12.28 -12.67
C THR A 898 5.72 11.37 -12.94
N SER A 899 5.41 11.09 -14.20
CA SER A 899 4.24 10.35 -14.69
C SER A 899 2.92 11.02 -14.33
N PHE A 900 2.28 11.68 -15.30
CA PHE A 900 0.97 12.31 -15.11
C PHE A 900 -0.19 11.30 -15.18
N TYR A 901 -0.47 10.66 -14.05
CA TYR A 901 -1.71 9.91 -13.85
C TYR A 901 -2.89 10.88 -13.74
N TRP A 902 -3.61 11.14 -14.84
CA TRP A 902 -4.69 12.13 -14.88
C TRP A 902 -5.83 11.82 -13.89
N HIS A 903 -6.17 10.54 -13.75
CA HIS A 903 -7.17 10.09 -12.78
C HIS A 903 -6.74 10.24 -11.31
N HIS A 904 -5.46 10.52 -11.03
CA HIS A 904 -4.95 10.85 -9.69
C HIS A 904 -5.03 12.35 -9.37
N VAL A 905 -5.26 13.23 -10.34
CA VAL A 905 -5.37 14.69 -10.11
C VAL A 905 -6.45 15.02 -9.05
N PRO A 906 -7.68 14.45 -9.09
CA PRO A 906 -8.69 14.69 -8.07
C PRO A 906 -8.32 14.10 -6.70
N VAL A 907 -7.53 13.02 -6.67
CA VAL A 907 -7.02 12.42 -5.43
C VAL A 907 -6.04 13.38 -4.75
N HIS A 908 -5.12 13.96 -5.52
CA HIS A 908 -4.17 14.94 -5.00
C HIS A 908 -4.88 16.18 -4.48
N LEU A 909 -5.92 16.65 -5.17
CA LEU A 909 -6.76 17.75 -4.69
C LEU A 909 -7.46 17.40 -3.37
N ALA A 910 -8.06 16.21 -3.28
CA ALA A 910 -8.70 15.74 -2.05
C ALA A 910 -7.72 15.71 -0.87
N MET A 911 -6.51 15.20 -1.10
CA MET A 911 -5.44 15.19 -0.09
C MET A 911 -5.04 16.59 0.38
N VAL A 912 -4.83 17.54 -0.55
CA VAL A 912 -4.41 18.91 -0.23
C VAL A 912 -5.49 19.67 0.53
N VAL A 913 -6.75 19.59 0.06
CA VAL A 913 -7.89 20.25 0.71
C VAL A 913 -8.15 19.63 2.08
N ASP A 914 -8.03 18.31 2.22
CA ASP A 914 -8.20 17.64 3.50
C ASP A 914 -7.16 18.10 4.52
N TYR A 915 -5.89 18.17 4.12
CA TYR A 915 -4.84 18.68 4.99
C TYR A 915 -5.09 20.14 5.39
N LEU A 916 -5.42 21.02 4.43
CA LEU A 916 -5.67 22.45 4.69
C LEU A 916 -6.76 22.67 5.74
N VAL A 917 -7.90 21.99 5.58
CA VAL A 917 -9.03 22.12 6.52
C VAL A 917 -8.70 21.47 7.87
N THR A 918 -8.01 20.33 7.86
CA THR A 918 -7.59 19.65 9.10
C THR A 918 -6.59 20.48 9.90
N ASP A 919 -5.68 21.18 9.23
CA ASP A 919 -4.70 22.04 9.90
C ASP A 919 -5.36 23.25 10.57
N ALA A 920 -6.39 23.82 9.95
CA ALA A 920 -7.23 24.84 10.60
C ALA A 920 -7.97 24.28 11.83
N ASP A 921 -8.58 23.09 11.70
CA ASP A 921 -9.30 22.44 12.80
C ASP A 921 -8.38 22.14 13.98
N THR A 922 -7.30 21.41 13.72
CA THR A 922 -6.36 20.95 14.74
C THR A 922 -5.65 22.09 15.47
N ARG A 923 -5.21 23.14 14.76
CA ARG A 923 -4.54 24.30 15.39
C ARG A 923 -5.47 25.19 16.20
N THR A 924 -6.76 25.17 15.91
CA THR A 924 -7.76 25.99 16.61
C THR A 924 -8.54 25.23 17.68
N GLY A 925 -8.19 23.97 17.96
CA GLY A 925 -8.96 23.12 18.88
C GLY A 925 -10.41 22.92 18.43
N GLY A 926 -10.64 22.93 17.11
CA GLY A 926 -11.95 22.82 16.49
C GLY A 926 -12.76 24.11 16.44
N ALA A 927 -12.24 25.28 16.83
CA ALA A 927 -12.96 26.54 16.65
C ALA A 927 -13.25 26.83 15.16
N ILE A 928 -12.44 26.31 14.25
CA ILE A 928 -12.71 26.26 12.82
C ILE A 928 -12.96 24.80 12.45
N ARG A 929 -14.18 24.43 12.06
CA ARG A 929 -14.50 23.04 11.72
C ARG A 929 -15.63 22.97 10.71
N PHE A 930 -15.46 22.13 9.69
CA PHE A 930 -16.45 21.91 8.65
C PHE A 930 -16.90 20.44 8.61
N PRO A 931 -18.21 20.16 8.46
CA PRO A 931 -18.70 18.82 8.20
C PRO A 931 -18.14 18.26 6.90
N TYR A 932 -18.09 16.93 6.82
CA TYR A 932 -17.44 16.25 5.71
C TYR A 932 -18.17 14.99 5.24
N ALA A 933 -18.02 14.72 3.94
CA ALA A 933 -18.19 13.42 3.32
C ALA A 933 -16.89 12.62 3.38
N ARG A 934 -16.95 11.29 3.17
CA ARG A 934 -15.76 10.43 3.14
C ARG A 934 -15.53 9.92 1.71
N GLN A 935 -14.39 10.28 1.13
CA GLN A 935 -13.88 9.64 -0.09
C GLN A 935 -13.17 8.35 0.29
N GLN A 936 -13.50 7.24 -0.37
CA GLN A 936 -12.77 5.97 -0.30
C GLN A 936 -13.12 5.06 -1.49
N GLY A 937 -12.52 3.88 -1.55
CA GLY A 937 -12.87 2.82 -2.49
C GLY A 937 -11.94 2.67 -3.69
N TYR A 938 -10.91 3.50 -3.83
CA TYR A 938 -9.80 3.28 -4.76
C TYR A 938 -8.47 3.24 -4.00
N VAL A 939 -7.85 2.05 -3.87
CA VAL A 939 -6.63 1.78 -3.08
C VAL A 939 -6.66 2.45 -1.68
N TRP A 940 -5.57 3.07 -1.20
CA TRP A 940 -5.56 3.79 0.09
C TRP A 940 -6.07 5.24 0.00
N PHE A 941 -6.67 5.65 -1.12
CA PHE A 941 -7.12 7.04 -1.32
C PHE A 941 -8.36 7.32 -0.49
N SER A 942 -8.13 7.70 0.77
CA SER A 942 -9.17 8.01 1.74
C SER A 942 -8.96 9.37 2.38
N ASN A 943 -9.90 10.28 2.15
CA ASN A 943 -9.84 11.68 2.58
C ASN A 943 -11.23 12.15 3.06
N ARG A 944 -11.25 13.14 3.95
CA ARG A 944 -12.47 13.91 4.22
C ARG A 944 -12.69 14.91 3.08
N ILE A 945 -13.94 15.07 2.66
CA ILE A 945 -14.36 15.94 1.54
C ILE A 945 -15.39 16.95 2.03
N TYR A 946 -15.20 18.23 1.73
CA TYR A 946 -15.96 19.33 2.35
C TYR A 946 -16.90 20.03 1.37
N GLY A 947 -17.79 20.88 1.88
CA GLY A 947 -18.69 21.72 1.08
C GLY A 947 -20.12 21.18 0.92
N GLY A 948 -20.47 20.06 1.57
CA GLY A 948 -21.83 19.52 1.56
C GLY A 948 -22.77 20.20 2.55
N GLN A 949 -22.26 20.61 3.72
CA GLN A 949 -23.03 21.26 4.80
C GLN A 949 -22.23 22.44 5.40
N PRO A 950 -22.89 23.43 6.03
CA PRO A 950 -22.19 24.53 6.69
C PRO A 950 -21.50 24.04 7.97
N GLY A 951 -20.36 24.62 8.28
CA GLY A 951 -19.62 24.42 9.52
C GLY A 951 -19.53 25.68 10.35
N ARG A 952 -18.46 25.80 11.13
CA ARG A 952 -18.22 26.94 11.99
C ARG A 952 -16.85 27.58 11.78
N VAL A 953 -16.81 28.89 11.96
CA VAL A 953 -15.60 29.68 12.12
C VAL A 953 -15.77 30.52 13.38
N LEU A 954 -15.02 30.17 14.43
CA LEU A 954 -15.12 30.77 15.75
C LEU A 954 -16.54 30.65 16.33
N ASP A 955 -17.21 31.78 16.59
CA ASP A 955 -18.57 31.90 17.09
C ASP A 955 -19.65 31.82 16.00
N ASP A 956 -19.28 31.91 14.73
CA ASP A 956 -20.21 31.80 13.60
C ASP A 956 -20.40 30.32 13.20
N ASN A 957 -21.60 29.79 13.46
CA ASN A 957 -21.93 28.36 13.31
C ASN A 957 -22.60 27.98 11.98
N ALA A 958 -22.69 28.90 11.01
CA ALA A 958 -23.37 28.67 9.73
C ALA A 958 -22.48 29.02 8.52
N CYS A 959 -21.19 28.72 8.63
CA CYS A 959 -20.17 29.09 7.67
C CYS A 959 -19.98 28.05 6.56
N TRP A 960 -20.00 28.49 5.30
CA TRP A 960 -19.62 27.69 4.15
C TRP A 960 -18.17 27.95 3.73
N PRO A 961 -17.31 26.91 3.61
CA PRO A 961 -15.93 27.08 3.18
C PRO A 961 -15.89 27.54 1.73
N TRP A 962 -14.93 28.41 1.40
CA TRP A 962 -14.82 29.06 0.10
C TRP A 962 -13.35 29.18 -0.33
N LEU A 963 -13.06 28.85 -1.58
CA LEU A 963 -11.78 29.02 -2.25
C LEU A 963 -12.00 29.82 -3.53
N ASP A 964 -11.53 31.07 -3.57
CA ASP A 964 -11.59 31.89 -4.78
C ASP A 964 -10.47 32.93 -4.82
N ARG A 965 -9.51 32.72 -5.72
CA ARG A 965 -8.35 33.61 -5.87
C ARG A 965 -8.68 35.02 -6.39
N ARG A 966 -9.89 35.24 -6.91
CA ARG A 966 -10.34 36.55 -7.42
C ARG A 966 -10.97 37.39 -6.33
N SER A 967 -11.53 36.75 -5.30
CA SER A 967 -12.25 37.38 -4.19
C SER A 967 -11.32 37.65 -3.01
N PHE A 968 -10.34 36.77 -2.77
CA PHE A 968 -9.33 36.99 -1.73
C PHE A 968 -8.06 36.19 -2.02
N SER A 969 -6.91 36.72 -1.59
CA SER A 969 -5.62 36.08 -1.74
C SER A 969 -4.60 36.59 -0.72
N VAL A 970 -3.51 35.83 -0.57
CA VAL A 970 -2.36 36.19 0.26
C VAL A 970 -1.13 36.22 -0.62
N ASP A 971 -0.29 37.25 -0.47
CA ASP A 971 0.85 37.53 -1.35
C ASP A 971 2.15 36.76 -1.02
N THR A 972 2.10 35.87 -0.02
CA THR A 972 3.22 35.00 0.34
C THR A 972 2.82 33.53 0.24
N PRO A 973 3.68 32.66 -0.33
CA PRO A 973 3.41 31.22 -0.35
C PRO A 973 3.50 30.59 1.04
N LYS A 974 4.08 31.29 2.02
CA LYS A 974 4.32 30.77 3.37
C LYS A 974 3.07 30.66 4.23
N VAL A 975 1.98 31.30 3.83
CA VAL A 975 0.73 31.36 4.59
C VAL A 975 -0.39 30.77 3.76
N ASP A 976 -0.97 29.69 4.26
CA ASP A 976 -2.20 29.13 3.70
C ASP A 976 -3.39 30.01 4.09
N TYR A 977 -4.42 30.00 3.26
CA TYR A 977 -5.66 30.73 3.50
C TYR A 977 -6.92 29.96 3.09
N LEU A 978 -8.00 30.15 3.83
CA LEU A 978 -9.33 29.59 3.54
C LEU A 978 -10.40 30.64 3.82
N GLY A 979 -11.25 30.92 2.84
CA GLY A 979 -12.40 31.79 3.05
C GLY A 979 -13.56 31.03 3.67
N ALA A 980 -14.44 31.73 4.38
CA ALA A 980 -15.74 31.19 4.78
C ALA A 980 -16.82 32.28 4.76
N ARG A 981 -18.06 31.87 4.51
CA ARG A 981 -19.20 32.80 4.41
C ARG A 981 -20.41 32.22 5.12
N SER A 982 -20.93 32.96 6.09
CA SER A 982 -22.25 32.72 6.68
C SER A 982 -23.29 33.61 6.01
N ARG A 983 -24.45 33.82 6.64
CA ARG A 983 -25.48 34.71 6.10
C ARG A 983 -25.00 36.16 6.04
N ASP A 984 -24.39 36.65 7.10
CA ASP A 984 -24.10 38.07 7.33
C ASP A 984 -22.62 38.33 7.68
N LYS A 985 -21.76 37.31 7.68
CA LYS A 985 -20.31 37.49 7.84
C LYS A 985 -19.50 36.84 6.73
N PHE A 986 -18.32 37.42 6.48
CA PHE A 986 -17.26 36.82 5.67
C PHE A 986 -15.99 36.69 6.52
N HIS A 987 -15.33 35.54 6.43
CA HIS A 987 -14.13 35.22 7.18
C HIS A 987 -12.98 34.85 6.25
N VAL A 988 -11.77 35.26 6.60
CA VAL A 988 -10.52 34.75 6.01
C VAL A 988 -9.67 34.13 7.11
N VAL A 989 -9.45 32.82 7.02
CA VAL A 989 -8.57 32.05 7.89
C VAL A 989 -7.16 32.06 7.29
N LEU A 990 -6.14 32.26 8.12
CA LEU A 990 -4.73 32.28 7.74
C LEU A 990 -3.95 31.28 8.61
N LEU A 991 -3.06 30.49 8.00
CA LEU A 991 -2.24 29.49 8.69
C LEU A 991 -0.78 29.65 8.27
N ASN A 992 0.13 29.95 9.21
CA ASN A 992 1.55 30.04 8.89
C ASN A 992 2.18 28.65 8.74
N GLN A 993 2.73 28.37 7.56
CA GLN A 993 3.43 27.13 7.23
C GLN A 993 4.95 27.27 7.17
N ALA A 994 5.50 28.48 7.36
CA ALA A 994 6.94 28.69 7.43
C ALA A 994 7.57 28.06 8.67
N ARG A 995 8.88 27.82 8.60
CA ARG A 995 9.69 27.37 9.74
C ARG A 995 9.88 28.45 10.81
N GLY A 996 9.62 29.71 10.48
CA GLY A 996 9.67 30.86 11.38
C GLY A 996 8.43 31.73 11.26
N SER A 997 8.53 32.98 11.72
CA SER A 997 7.48 33.98 11.50
C SER A 997 7.33 34.31 10.01
N ALA A 998 6.10 34.54 9.56
CA ALA A 998 5.80 35.01 8.21
C ALA A 998 4.89 36.24 8.27
N THR A 999 5.09 37.19 7.36
CA THR A 999 4.16 38.32 7.18
C THR A 999 3.26 38.03 6.00
N ALA A 1000 1.95 38.08 6.20
CA ALA A 1000 0.94 37.93 5.17
C ALA A 1000 0.35 39.30 4.82
N ARG A 1001 0.24 39.60 3.52
CA ARG A 1001 -0.58 40.70 3.02
C ARG A 1001 -1.79 40.16 2.30
N ILE A 1002 -2.96 40.47 2.83
CA ILE A 1002 -4.25 39.92 2.40
C ILE A 1002 -4.93 40.91 1.46
N PHE A 1003 -5.25 40.44 0.25
CA PHE A 1003 -6.16 41.11 -0.67
C PHE A 1003 -7.57 40.55 -0.50
N ILE A 1004 -8.57 41.43 -0.53
CA ILE A 1004 -9.99 41.06 -0.50
C ILE A 1004 -10.75 42.00 -1.43
N ASP A 1005 -11.62 41.45 -2.29
CA ASP A 1005 -12.58 42.19 -3.11
C ASP A 1005 -13.91 42.30 -2.34
N PRO A 1006 -14.28 43.48 -1.80
CA PRO A 1006 -15.50 43.63 -1.00
C PRO A 1006 -16.78 43.35 -1.79
N ALA A 1007 -16.79 43.63 -3.11
CA ALA A 1007 -17.97 43.44 -3.94
C ALA A 1007 -18.28 41.96 -4.18
N ARG A 1008 -17.23 41.15 -4.41
CA ARG A 1008 -17.35 39.70 -4.59
C ARG A 1008 -17.65 38.96 -3.29
N THR A 1009 -17.04 39.41 -2.19
CA THR A 1009 -17.23 38.80 -0.87
C THR A 1009 -18.50 39.26 -0.17
N GLY A 1010 -19.09 40.38 -0.62
CA GLY A 1010 -20.30 40.97 -0.04
C GLY A 1010 -20.04 41.75 1.25
N ILE A 1011 -18.78 42.07 1.57
CA ILE A 1011 -18.42 42.87 2.74
C ILE A 1011 -19.14 44.22 2.68
N THR A 1012 -19.74 44.61 3.81
CA THR A 1012 -20.47 45.88 3.91
C THR A 1012 -19.49 47.06 3.74
N PRO A 1013 -19.81 48.08 2.94
CA PRO A 1013 -18.95 49.26 2.80
C PRO A 1013 -18.59 49.88 4.15
N GLY A 1014 -17.30 50.13 4.39
CA GLY A 1014 -16.79 50.68 5.65
C GLY A 1014 -16.60 49.66 6.78
N SER A 1015 -16.94 48.38 6.56
CA SER A 1015 -16.68 47.30 7.52
C SER A 1015 -15.19 47.14 7.80
N THR A 1016 -14.82 47.18 9.08
CA THR A 1016 -13.44 46.93 9.53
C THR A 1016 -13.36 45.51 10.10
N PRO A 1017 -12.41 44.67 9.67
CA PRO A 1017 -12.35 43.30 10.14
C PRO A 1017 -12.01 43.24 11.63
N ARG A 1018 -12.63 42.28 12.31
CA ARG A 1018 -12.19 41.81 13.61
C ARG A 1018 -11.16 40.72 13.42
N LEU A 1019 -9.94 41.00 13.84
CA LEU A 1019 -8.83 40.05 13.85
C LEU A 1019 -8.90 39.22 15.14
N ARG A 1020 -8.80 37.90 14.99
CA ARG A 1020 -8.51 36.96 16.08
C ARG A 1020 -7.27 36.16 15.73
N THR A 1021 -6.35 36.06 16.67
CA THR A 1021 -5.06 35.37 16.54
C THR A 1021 -4.93 34.28 17.60
N THR A 1022 -3.84 33.50 17.53
CA THR A 1022 -3.53 32.45 18.52
C THR A 1022 -3.33 32.97 19.93
N THR A 1023 -2.99 34.25 20.09
CA THR A 1023 -2.64 34.87 21.39
C THR A 1023 -3.81 35.59 22.05
N ASP A 1024 -4.93 35.75 21.35
CA ASP A 1024 -6.06 36.50 21.88
C ASP A 1024 -6.85 35.68 22.90
N SER A 1025 -6.91 36.18 24.14
CA SER A 1025 -7.69 35.56 25.23
C SER A 1025 -9.16 35.97 25.26
N ALA A 1026 -9.56 36.96 24.44
CA ALA A 1026 -10.91 37.52 24.41
C ALA A 1026 -11.66 37.15 23.13
N ASP A 1027 -12.93 36.76 23.25
CA ASP A 1027 -13.76 36.30 22.13
C ASP A 1027 -14.15 37.39 21.11
N THR A 1028 -13.88 38.67 21.38
CA THR A 1028 -14.41 39.79 20.59
C THR A 1028 -13.51 40.29 19.46
N GLY A 1029 -12.25 39.82 19.38
CA GLY A 1029 -11.25 40.22 18.38
C GLY A 1029 -10.86 41.70 18.40
N THR A 1030 -9.71 42.05 17.82
CA THR A 1030 -9.26 43.45 17.70
C THR A 1030 -9.51 44.00 16.29
N PRO A 1031 -9.97 45.25 16.13
CA PRO A 1031 -10.06 45.86 14.80
C PRO A 1031 -8.69 45.91 14.11
N LEU A 1032 -8.62 45.52 12.84
CA LEU A 1032 -7.41 45.63 12.03
C LEU A 1032 -7.61 46.69 10.94
N ALA A 1033 -6.78 47.72 10.96
CA ALA A 1033 -6.79 48.76 9.93
C ALA A 1033 -6.22 48.25 8.60
N ALA A 1034 -6.77 48.72 7.49
CA ALA A 1034 -6.21 48.48 6.17
C ALA A 1034 -4.99 49.39 5.93
N ASP A 1035 -4.05 48.89 5.13
CA ASP A 1035 -2.96 49.66 4.53
C ASP A 1035 -3.51 50.72 3.56
N ALA A 1036 -2.66 51.67 3.15
CA ALA A 1036 -3.03 52.74 2.23
C ALA A 1036 -3.57 52.26 0.86
N ASP A 1037 -3.23 51.03 0.45
CA ASP A 1037 -3.72 50.40 -0.78
C ASP A 1037 -4.91 49.45 -0.56
N GLY A 1038 -5.52 49.48 0.64
CA GLY A 1038 -6.71 48.70 0.98
C GLY A 1038 -6.46 47.23 1.34
N ARG A 1039 -5.20 46.80 1.44
CA ARG A 1039 -4.83 45.45 1.89
C ARG A 1039 -4.69 45.38 3.42
N PHE A 1040 -4.69 44.17 3.97
CA PHE A 1040 -4.43 43.96 5.39
C PHE A 1040 -3.08 43.27 5.58
N THR A 1041 -2.19 43.82 6.40
CA THR A 1041 -0.88 43.22 6.69
C THR A 1041 -0.85 42.64 8.10
N LEU A 1042 -0.40 41.39 8.25
CA LEU A 1042 -0.37 40.69 9.53
C LEU A 1042 0.91 39.82 9.68
N PRO A 1043 1.73 40.01 10.73
CA PRO A 1043 2.73 39.03 11.12
C PRO A 1043 2.08 37.82 11.82
N LEU A 1044 2.56 36.63 11.48
CA LEU A 1044 2.15 35.37 12.10
C LEU A 1044 3.40 34.65 12.62
N GLU A 1045 3.39 34.28 13.90
CA GLU A 1045 4.45 33.47 14.50
C GLU A 1045 4.50 32.05 13.89
N ARG A 1046 5.59 31.31 14.12
CA ARG A 1046 5.72 29.92 13.65
C ARG A 1046 4.54 29.10 14.15
N GLY A 1047 3.84 28.43 13.22
CA GLY A 1047 2.67 27.61 13.54
C GLY A 1047 1.40 28.41 13.88
N GLY A 1048 1.47 29.75 13.89
CA GLY A 1048 0.35 30.63 14.21
C GLY A 1048 -0.78 30.58 13.18
N TRP A 1049 -1.98 30.94 13.63
CA TRP A 1049 -3.18 31.12 12.83
C TRP A 1049 -3.82 32.48 13.14
N ALA A 1050 -4.60 32.99 12.19
CA ALA A 1050 -5.44 34.17 12.39
C ALA A 1050 -6.75 34.06 11.59
N VAL A 1051 -7.77 34.79 12.03
CA VAL A 1051 -9.05 34.93 11.34
C VAL A 1051 -9.40 36.41 11.25
N LEU A 1052 -9.65 36.90 10.04
CA LEU A 1052 -10.23 38.22 9.80
C LEU A 1052 -11.73 38.03 9.54
N SER A 1053 -12.58 38.58 10.40
CA SER A 1053 -14.04 38.50 10.32
C SER A 1053 -14.65 39.84 9.96
N PHE A 1054 -15.42 39.89 8.88
CA PHE A 1054 -16.08 41.09 8.37
C PHE A 1054 -17.59 40.95 8.45
N ASP A 1055 -18.28 42.04 8.79
CA ASP A 1055 -19.71 42.15 8.49
C ASP A 1055 -19.93 42.23 6.98
N ALA A 1056 -20.90 41.47 6.49
CA ALA A 1056 -21.24 41.32 5.09
C ALA A 1056 -22.77 41.45 4.89
N ARG A 1057 -23.18 41.88 3.71
CA ARG A 1057 -24.61 41.94 3.33
C ARG A 1057 -25.24 40.55 3.45
N PRO A 1058 -26.50 40.40 3.89
CA PRO A 1058 -27.15 39.09 3.95
C PRO A 1058 -27.09 38.34 2.60
N ASP A 1059 -26.64 37.09 2.61
CA ASP A 1059 -26.57 36.20 1.45
C ASP A 1059 -26.84 34.75 1.87
N ASP A 1060 -27.79 34.09 1.23
CA ASP A 1060 -28.05 32.67 1.44
C ASP A 1060 -27.19 31.86 0.46
N VAL A 1061 -25.91 31.67 0.83
CA VAL A 1061 -24.84 31.09 -0.01
C VAL A 1061 -25.30 29.84 -0.77
N TRP A 1062 -26.02 28.96 -0.08
CA TRP A 1062 -26.71 27.82 -0.67
C TRP A 1062 -28.15 27.83 -0.16
N PRO A 1063 -29.09 28.38 -0.94
CA PRO A 1063 -30.46 28.53 -0.48
C PRO A 1063 -31.11 27.16 -0.25
N ALA A 1064 -32.04 27.10 0.70
CA ALA A 1064 -32.84 25.89 0.91
C ALA A 1064 -33.74 25.66 -0.33
N LEU A 1065 -33.54 24.53 -0.98
CA LEU A 1065 -34.33 24.10 -2.14
C LEU A 1065 -35.20 22.91 -1.74
N PRO A 1066 -36.42 22.78 -2.28
CA PRO A 1066 -37.23 21.59 -2.02
C PRO A 1066 -36.53 20.36 -2.61
N PRO A 1067 -36.55 19.19 -1.95
CA PRO A 1067 -36.04 17.95 -2.53
C PRO A 1067 -36.84 17.53 -3.77
N LEU A 1068 -36.21 16.76 -4.65
CA LEU A 1068 -36.86 16.22 -5.83
C LEU A 1068 -37.86 15.12 -5.47
N GLU A 1069 -39.11 15.25 -5.94
CA GLU A 1069 -40.14 14.22 -5.76
C GLU A 1069 -40.03 13.10 -6.81
N ALA A 1070 -39.58 13.45 -8.02
CA ALA A 1070 -39.42 12.51 -9.11
C ALA A 1070 -38.35 11.45 -8.80
N ARG A 1071 -38.71 10.18 -9.02
CA ARG A 1071 -37.77 9.05 -8.99
C ARG A 1071 -37.27 8.73 -10.40
N PRO A 1072 -36.09 8.08 -10.54
CA PRO A 1072 -35.62 7.61 -11.83
C PRO A 1072 -36.63 6.66 -12.48
N VAL A 1073 -36.85 6.82 -13.78
CA VAL A 1073 -37.78 6.00 -14.56
C VAL A 1073 -36.99 4.93 -15.31
N LYS A 1074 -37.37 3.66 -15.12
CA LYS A 1074 -36.89 2.55 -15.94
C LYS A 1074 -37.59 2.57 -17.30
N ILE A 1075 -36.78 2.48 -18.36
CA ILE A 1075 -37.23 2.42 -19.74
C ILE A 1075 -36.98 1.00 -20.23
N THR A 1076 -38.02 0.36 -20.77
CA THR A 1076 -37.91 -0.97 -21.36
C THR A 1076 -38.25 -0.86 -22.85
N PRO A 1077 -37.24 -0.64 -23.72
CA PRO A 1077 -37.42 -0.65 -25.16
C PRO A 1077 -38.08 -1.95 -25.64
N THR A 1078 -38.98 -1.85 -26.61
CA THR A 1078 -39.61 -3.01 -27.25
C THR A 1078 -38.58 -3.87 -27.99
N ASP A 1079 -37.59 -3.22 -28.60
CA ASP A 1079 -36.44 -3.86 -29.20
C ASP A 1079 -35.35 -4.11 -28.14
N THR A 1080 -35.23 -5.38 -27.74
CA THR A 1080 -34.35 -5.81 -26.64
C THR A 1080 -32.87 -5.58 -26.89
N ALA A 1081 -32.44 -5.33 -28.14
CA ALA A 1081 -31.05 -5.00 -28.45
C ALA A 1081 -30.59 -3.70 -27.78
N TRP A 1082 -31.52 -2.80 -27.47
CA TRP A 1082 -31.25 -1.56 -26.73
C TRP A 1082 -31.08 -1.73 -25.23
N GLY A 1083 -31.29 -2.94 -24.71
CA GLY A 1083 -31.14 -3.25 -23.29
C GLY A 1083 -32.15 -2.51 -22.41
N GLU A 1084 -31.81 -2.32 -21.13
CA GLU A 1084 -32.57 -1.47 -20.21
C GLU A 1084 -32.15 -0.02 -20.39
N GLY A 1085 -33.08 0.91 -20.28
CA GLY A 1085 -32.79 2.33 -20.15
C GLY A 1085 -33.16 2.89 -18.79
N ARG A 1086 -32.56 4.02 -18.43
CA ARG A 1086 -32.98 4.83 -17.28
C ARG A 1086 -32.98 6.31 -17.64
N ALA A 1087 -33.99 7.01 -17.14
CA ALA A 1087 -34.04 8.46 -17.14
C ALA A 1087 -34.01 8.99 -15.71
N PHE A 1088 -33.11 9.92 -15.45
CA PHE A 1088 -32.87 10.55 -14.17
C PHE A 1088 -33.18 12.04 -14.31
N ARG A 1089 -33.98 12.56 -13.37
CA ARG A 1089 -34.00 13.98 -13.07
C ARG A 1089 -33.10 14.20 -11.86
N ILE A 1090 -32.18 15.15 -11.96
CA ILE A 1090 -31.14 15.41 -10.98
C ILE A 1090 -31.25 16.87 -10.55
N ARG A 1091 -31.51 17.14 -9.28
CA ARG A 1091 -31.50 18.48 -8.72
C ARG A 1091 -30.10 18.88 -8.31
N SER A 1092 -29.60 19.99 -8.85
CA SER A 1092 -28.30 20.53 -8.48
C SER A 1092 -28.41 21.45 -7.26
N PRO A 1093 -27.32 21.62 -6.50
CA PRO A 1093 -27.25 22.63 -5.45
C PRO A 1093 -27.31 24.09 -5.94
N TYR A 1094 -27.28 24.32 -7.26
CA TYR A 1094 -27.25 25.66 -7.88
C TYR A 1094 -28.63 26.18 -8.28
N GLY A 1095 -29.71 25.53 -7.83
CA GLY A 1095 -31.08 25.96 -8.16
C GLY A 1095 -31.48 25.65 -9.59
N THR A 1096 -30.90 24.61 -10.20
CA THR A 1096 -31.31 24.07 -11.50
C THR A 1096 -31.37 22.55 -11.47
N ASP A 1097 -32.26 21.96 -12.26
CA ASP A 1097 -32.36 20.53 -12.48
C ASP A 1097 -31.60 20.13 -13.77
N SER A 1098 -31.37 18.83 -13.93
CA SER A 1098 -30.79 18.22 -15.13
C SER A 1098 -31.54 16.94 -15.49
N LEU A 1099 -31.58 16.62 -16.78
CA LEU A 1099 -32.10 15.37 -17.32
C LEU A 1099 -30.93 14.52 -17.82
N TYR A 1100 -30.80 13.31 -17.31
CA TYR A 1100 -29.83 12.33 -17.80
C TYR A 1100 -30.53 11.04 -18.24
N ILE A 1101 -30.24 10.57 -19.44
CA ILE A 1101 -30.81 9.35 -20.01
C ILE A 1101 -29.68 8.47 -20.51
N ALA A 1102 -29.75 7.16 -20.24
CA ALA A 1102 -28.81 6.19 -20.78
C ALA A 1102 -29.51 4.86 -21.09
N LEU A 1103 -28.96 4.13 -22.07
CA LEU A 1103 -29.36 2.77 -22.46
C LEU A 1103 -28.19 1.80 -22.30
N SER A 1104 -28.44 0.60 -21.79
CA SER A 1104 -27.40 -0.40 -21.55
C SER A 1104 -27.01 -1.21 -22.79
N GLY A 1105 -27.91 -1.32 -23.77
CA GLY A 1105 -27.68 -2.06 -25.00
C GLY A 1105 -26.73 -1.35 -25.96
N ARG A 1106 -26.01 -2.14 -26.73
CA ARG A 1106 -25.04 -1.70 -27.74
C ARG A 1106 -25.40 -2.28 -29.11
N PRO A 1107 -26.54 -1.88 -29.72
CA PRO A 1107 -26.81 -2.26 -31.09
C PRO A 1107 -25.80 -1.65 -32.07
N ASP A 1108 -25.47 -2.42 -33.11
CA ASP A 1108 -24.64 -1.97 -34.23
C ASP A 1108 -25.33 -0.85 -35.02
N GLY A 1109 -24.60 0.24 -35.26
CA GLY A 1109 -25.08 1.41 -36.01
C GLY A 1109 -26.29 2.12 -35.40
N GLY A 1110 -26.55 1.93 -34.10
CA GLY A 1110 -27.71 2.50 -33.44
C GLY A 1110 -27.70 4.03 -33.37
N LYS A 1111 -28.89 4.62 -33.40
CA LYS A 1111 -29.16 6.04 -33.15
C LYS A 1111 -30.31 6.20 -32.17
N VAL A 1112 -30.13 7.08 -31.19
CA VAL A 1112 -31.17 7.48 -30.22
C VAL A 1112 -31.45 8.97 -30.39
N THR A 1113 -32.71 9.32 -30.53
CA THR A 1113 -33.18 10.70 -30.59
C THR A 1113 -34.17 10.95 -29.45
N LEU A 1114 -33.92 11.95 -28.61
CA LEU A 1114 -34.90 12.44 -27.65
C LEU A 1114 -35.88 13.36 -28.39
N LEU A 1115 -37.15 12.98 -28.34
CA LEU A 1115 -38.28 13.70 -28.90
C LEU A 1115 -39.07 14.35 -27.76
N PRO A 1116 -38.96 15.67 -27.57
CA PRO A 1116 -39.78 16.40 -26.62
C PRO A 1116 -41.27 16.23 -26.96
N ASP A 1117 -42.13 16.04 -25.96
CA ASP A 1117 -43.61 16.03 -26.13
C ASP A 1117 -44.17 17.47 -26.18
N ASP A 1118 -43.42 18.42 -25.63
CA ASP A 1118 -43.66 19.86 -25.56
C ASP A 1118 -42.30 20.58 -25.47
N ASP A 1119 -42.27 21.88 -25.19
CA ASP A 1119 -41.01 22.62 -25.06
C ASP A 1119 -40.20 22.25 -23.81
N SER A 1120 -40.64 21.30 -22.97
CA SER A 1120 -40.04 20.97 -21.66
C SER A 1120 -38.58 20.55 -21.71
N THR A 1121 -38.17 19.95 -22.82
CA THR A 1121 -36.81 19.47 -23.11
C THR A 1121 -36.39 19.91 -24.50
N ALA A 1122 -35.10 19.93 -24.79
CA ALA A 1122 -34.61 20.19 -26.14
C ALA A 1122 -34.49 18.87 -26.93
N PRO A 1123 -34.71 18.84 -28.25
CA PRO A 1123 -34.38 17.66 -29.05
C PRO A 1123 -32.86 17.42 -29.00
N ALA A 1124 -32.46 16.17 -28.80
CA ALA A 1124 -31.06 15.77 -28.74
C ALA A 1124 -30.87 14.39 -29.36
N GLN A 1125 -29.67 14.12 -29.89
CA GLN A 1125 -29.40 12.88 -30.61
C GLN A 1125 -28.01 12.33 -30.27
N VAL A 1126 -27.92 11.01 -30.15
CA VAL A 1126 -26.67 10.27 -30.02
C VAL A 1126 -26.63 9.15 -31.05
N ILE A 1127 -25.55 9.07 -31.83
CA ILE A 1127 -25.40 8.17 -33.00
C ILE A 1127 -24.36 7.06 -32.79
N ARG A 1128 -23.84 6.94 -31.57
CA ARG A 1128 -22.87 5.91 -31.23
C ARG A 1128 -22.95 5.58 -29.75
N TYR A 1129 -22.63 4.33 -29.42
CA TYR A 1129 -22.54 3.88 -28.04
C TYR A 1129 -21.33 4.51 -27.32
N PRO A 1130 -21.46 4.92 -26.04
CA PRO A 1130 -22.63 4.81 -25.16
C PRO A 1130 -23.80 5.70 -25.58
N TYR A 1131 -25.02 5.16 -25.59
CA TYR A 1131 -26.22 5.91 -25.95
C TYR A 1131 -26.74 6.69 -24.75
N GLU A 1132 -26.20 7.88 -24.58
CA GLU A 1132 -26.47 8.76 -23.45
C GLU A 1132 -26.86 10.16 -23.90
N LEU A 1133 -27.78 10.79 -23.17
CA LEU A 1133 -28.24 12.15 -23.40
C LEU A 1133 -28.26 12.90 -22.06
N SER A 1134 -27.73 14.12 -22.04
CA SER A 1134 -27.70 14.97 -20.85
C SER A 1134 -28.14 16.39 -21.20
N GLN A 1135 -29.02 16.97 -20.39
CA GLN A 1135 -29.46 18.37 -20.46
C GLN A 1135 -29.40 18.97 -19.06
N ALA A 1136 -28.85 20.17 -18.94
CA ALA A 1136 -28.74 20.91 -17.69
C ALA A 1136 -29.56 22.20 -17.74
N ASP A 1137 -29.54 22.97 -16.64
CA ASP A 1137 -30.17 24.28 -16.53
C ASP A 1137 -31.70 24.25 -16.69
N ILE A 1138 -32.33 23.16 -16.23
CA ILE A 1138 -33.78 22.97 -16.27
C ILE A 1138 -34.43 23.65 -15.05
N PRO A 1139 -35.48 24.47 -15.21
CA PRO A 1139 -36.21 25.04 -14.08
C PRO A 1139 -36.85 23.98 -13.17
N LEU A 1140 -36.80 24.19 -11.85
CA LEU A 1140 -37.27 23.23 -10.84
C LEU A 1140 -38.74 22.84 -11.01
N SER A 1141 -39.59 23.82 -11.36
CA SER A 1141 -41.04 23.64 -11.50
C SER A 1141 -41.49 23.05 -12.84
N ARG A 1142 -40.56 22.91 -13.80
CA ARG A 1142 -40.88 22.43 -15.15
C ARG A 1142 -41.02 20.92 -15.16
N ASP A 1143 -42.17 20.40 -15.56
CA ASP A 1143 -42.34 18.97 -15.85
C ASP A 1143 -41.55 18.61 -17.12
N LEU A 1144 -40.90 17.44 -17.15
CA LEU A 1144 -40.20 16.94 -18.33
C LEU A 1144 -41.01 15.83 -18.99
N ARG A 1145 -41.32 15.98 -20.28
CA ARG A 1145 -42.12 15.04 -21.06
C ARG A 1145 -41.47 14.75 -22.40
N PHE A 1146 -41.10 13.50 -22.64
CA PHE A 1146 -40.39 13.12 -23.86
C PHE A 1146 -40.60 11.65 -24.23
N ARG A 1147 -40.26 11.31 -25.48
CA ARG A 1147 -40.09 9.94 -25.98
C ARG A 1147 -38.67 9.76 -26.51
N LEU A 1148 -38.20 8.53 -26.57
CA LEU A 1148 -36.98 8.18 -27.28
C LEU A 1148 -37.35 7.48 -28.59
N ARG A 1149 -36.85 8.00 -29.71
CA ARG A 1149 -36.84 7.29 -30.99
C ARG A 1149 -35.54 6.52 -31.12
N LEU A 1150 -35.66 5.21 -31.35
CA LEU A 1150 -34.59 4.24 -31.40
C LEU A 1150 -34.50 3.67 -32.83
N GLU A 1151 -33.36 3.85 -33.47
CA GLU A 1151 -33.14 3.53 -34.89
C GLU A 1151 -31.92 2.62 -35.06
N ARG A 1152 -32.03 1.57 -35.89
CA ARG A 1152 -30.92 0.69 -36.27
C ARG A 1152 -30.95 0.38 -37.76
N PRO A 1153 -29.80 0.15 -38.42
CA PRO A 1153 -29.76 -0.17 -39.84
C PRO A 1153 -30.64 -1.38 -40.19
N GLY A 1154 -31.50 -1.23 -41.20
CA GLY A 1154 -32.36 -2.32 -41.70
C GLY A 1154 -33.54 -2.70 -40.81
N GLN A 1155 -33.85 -1.94 -39.75
CA GLN A 1155 -35.00 -2.18 -38.86
C GLN A 1155 -35.91 -0.93 -38.80
N PRO A 1156 -37.23 -1.08 -38.61
CA PRO A 1156 -38.12 0.05 -38.36
C PRO A 1156 -37.72 0.82 -37.11
N ALA A 1157 -37.83 2.15 -37.16
CA ALA A 1157 -37.66 2.98 -35.98
C ALA A 1157 -38.75 2.64 -34.93
N THR A 1158 -38.36 2.53 -33.67
CA THR A 1158 -39.31 2.33 -32.56
C THR A 1158 -39.29 3.54 -31.65
N GLU A 1159 -40.43 3.86 -31.03
CA GLU A 1159 -40.53 4.93 -30.04
C GLU A 1159 -40.93 4.36 -28.68
N THR A 1160 -40.33 4.88 -27.61
CA THR A 1160 -40.75 4.53 -26.26
C THR A 1160 -42.14 5.11 -25.95
N PRO A 1161 -42.87 4.56 -24.97
CA PRO A 1161 -43.97 5.28 -24.34
C PRO A 1161 -43.55 6.68 -23.88
N LEU A 1162 -44.53 7.56 -23.68
CA LEU A 1162 -44.28 8.89 -23.10
C LEU A 1162 -43.68 8.73 -21.70
N ILE A 1163 -42.50 9.31 -21.49
CA ILE A 1163 -41.82 9.36 -20.20
C ILE A 1163 -42.10 10.72 -19.59
N SER A 1164 -42.51 10.74 -18.32
CA SER A 1164 -42.74 11.96 -17.57
C SER A 1164 -41.95 11.97 -16.27
N LEU A 1165 -41.18 13.04 -16.05
CA LEU A 1165 -40.46 13.32 -14.81
C LEU A 1165 -40.94 14.66 -14.26
N PRO A 1166 -41.85 14.67 -13.27
CA PRO A 1166 -42.48 15.89 -12.78
C PRO A 1166 -41.48 16.85 -12.14
N GLY A 1167 -41.77 18.15 -12.23
CA GLY A 1167 -41.08 19.20 -11.49
C GLY A 1167 -41.51 19.26 -10.04
N THR A 1168 -40.77 20.04 -9.25
CA THR A 1168 -41.18 20.38 -7.88
C THR A 1168 -41.77 21.78 -7.91
N LYS A 1169 -43.05 21.87 -7.55
CA LYS A 1169 -43.83 23.10 -7.61
C LYS A 1169 -43.61 23.97 -6.39
#